data_AF-A0A4V2WDU9-F1
#
_entry.id   AF-A0A4V2WDU9-F1
#
_cell.length_a   1.000
_cell.length_b   1.000
_cell.length_c   1.000
_cell.angle_alpha   90.00
_cell.angle_beta   90.00
_cell.angle_gamma   90.00
#
_symmetry.space_group_name_H-M   'P 1'
#
loop_
_entity.id
_entity.type
_entity.pdbx_description
1 polymer ?
#
loop_
_entity_poly.entity_id
_entity_poly.type
_entity_poly.pdbx_seq_one_letter_code
_entity_poly.pdbx_strand_id
1 'polypeptide(L)'
;MNRYLKIVVAMCLMIFTFVSTLQPLAVQAASQLADGEYSIGFKVLKDTSDEESMMNQYSVSPGTLKVKDGKKKVSFTLEHSSWITKFETEKSGHFVATNVSSEDKEKDTRVVEFEVDDVEKVLNAKVKVDIDFLNYHHDYDVRIAFDQNSITPIHVEKPNEKEDPANKPDPNEKLDPSQKPDQKPDPDQQPNSNTINDGNYSIPFKVLKDKTDEESKMNTYMVNPGVLKVENGKKKAIVTLTSSSLIKNFQTEKDGAFVDAKVVSEDKEKDTRVVEFEVDDLSKKLNTKVFIEMASRNYKQTHDVQLLFEQDKLEPIKNEEKQPDGDKKPEVEKPEVEKPNVETIKDGEYSINYKALKDQSEEISMMNTYTKSPGVLKVKDGKKYVSFTLTNSAWITKFEFEKNGSFVDASVLSEDKKADTRVVEVEVDDLSKKLNAKVKVDIDSMNYHHFYDIQFAFDKGSIKPLDNQGGNDNQGGNDNQGGNDNQGGNDNQGGNDNQGGNDNQGNNITIDPKALKDGEYSIDFKVLKDKTEEISMMNTYTKSPAVLKVKDGKKYVSFTLTNSAWITKFEFEKNSSFVNAKVLSENKEQNTKVVELEVDDLSKKLNAKVKVDIDAMNYHHFYDVQFVFDQDSIKALGNQDGNDNQDGNDNQDGNDNQDGNDNQDGNDNQGGNDNQDGNDNQGGNDNQGGNDNQGGNNKPKVIVDPRNLVDGQYDIPFKVLKDKINELSKMHDYALHPAKLIVKDGKKYIEMTLKNSAWITKFQTENNSLFADAKVVSEDKNANTRVVQFEVSDLFAKLNAKVKVDINEMNYHHFYDVQIQFDTNNIGALGTIKEDPKKDPNNPVITPKVDNAKKVDNPDFNRNADDKKKKEDQKNDPKKEKNSKTADTAQLGLYMVLLLGSLALLVRKYRAGRL
;
A
#
# COMPACT_ATOMS: atom_id res chain seq x y z
N MET A 1 48.74 80.94 30.63
CA MET A 1 48.67 79.92 29.54
C MET A 1 48.66 80.65 28.20
N ASN A 2 49.56 80.32 27.26
CA ASN A 2 49.72 81.03 25.99
C ASN A 2 48.67 80.66 24.92
N ARG A 3 48.56 81.48 23.85
CA ARG A 3 47.67 81.22 22.70
C ARG A 3 47.86 79.81 22.10
N TYR A 4 49.11 79.34 22.00
CA TYR A 4 49.43 77.96 21.58
C TYR A 4 48.70 76.89 22.39
N LEU A 5 48.57 77.06 23.71
CA LEU A 5 47.91 76.06 24.56
C LEU A 5 46.38 76.07 24.38
N LYS A 6 45.77 77.19 23.95
CA LYS A 6 44.37 77.19 23.52
C LYS A 6 44.17 76.46 22.19
N ILE A 7 45.12 76.56 21.27
CA ILE A 7 45.09 75.85 19.97
C ILE A 7 45.29 74.34 20.17
N VAL A 8 46.26 73.93 21.00
CA VAL A 8 46.48 72.52 21.34
C VAL A 8 45.26 71.90 22.03
N VAL A 9 44.65 72.59 23.00
CA VAL A 9 43.42 72.11 23.65
C VAL A 9 42.24 72.03 22.66
N ALA A 10 42.11 72.97 21.72
CA ALA A 10 41.07 72.93 20.69
C ALA A 10 41.27 71.77 19.69
N MET A 11 42.51 71.48 19.29
CA MET A 11 42.82 70.32 18.44
C MET A 11 42.59 68.99 19.17
N CYS A 12 42.96 68.89 20.45
CA CYS A 12 42.67 67.71 21.26
C CYS A 12 41.15 67.46 21.40
N LEU A 13 40.35 68.52 21.56
CA LEU A 13 38.89 68.42 21.61
C LEU A 13 38.26 68.00 20.28
N MET A 14 38.72 68.52 19.14
CA MET A 14 38.18 68.11 17.83
C MET A 14 38.57 66.68 17.42
N ILE A 15 39.73 66.17 17.87
CA ILE A 15 40.10 64.76 17.67
C ILE A 15 39.25 63.84 18.58
N PHE A 16 38.88 64.29 19.79
CA PHE A 16 37.98 63.54 20.68
C PHE A 16 36.50 63.49 20.22
N THR A 17 36.10 64.33 19.27
CA THR A 17 34.73 64.30 18.69
C THR A 17 34.59 63.46 17.42
N PHE A 18 35.64 62.76 16.97
CA PHE A 18 35.61 61.92 15.75
C PHE A 18 36.11 60.48 15.95
N VAL A 19 36.37 60.06 17.20
CA VAL A 19 36.74 58.67 17.56
C VAL A 19 35.82 58.15 18.68
N SER A 20 34.51 58.36 18.53
CA SER A 20 33.48 57.99 19.51
C SER A 20 32.21 57.38 18.90
N THR A 21 32.19 57.12 17.59
CA THR A 21 31.10 56.43 16.87
C THR A 21 31.51 55.07 16.31
N LEU A 22 32.79 54.71 16.38
CA LEU A 22 33.23 53.32 16.34
C LEU A 22 32.83 52.66 17.66
N GLN A 23 31.57 52.23 17.74
CA GLN A 23 31.23 51.12 18.62
C GLN A 23 32.19 49.97 18.28
N PRO A 24 32.80 49.28 19.27
CA PRO A 24 33.25 47.93 18.97
C PRO A 24 32.03 47.17 18.45
N LEU A 25 32.17 46.38 17.38
CA LEU A 25 31.15 45.39 17.07
C LEU A 25 31.07 44.48 18.28
N ALA A 26 30.02 44.65 19.07
CA ALA A 26 29.66 43.70 20.09
C ALA A 26 29.39 42.40 19.35
N VAL A 27 30.31 41.44 19.50
CA VAL A 27 30.08 40.05 19.11
C VAL A 27 28.72 39.69 19.70
N GLN A 28 27.75 39.42 18.82
CA GLN A 28 26.35 39.36 19.19
C GLN A 28 26.14 38.11 20.04
N ALA A 29 26.30 38.28 21.35
CA ALA A 29 26.20 37.21 22.32
C ALA A 29 24.81 36.59 22.18
N ALA A 30 24.75 35.28 21.96
CA ALA A 30 23.51 34.52 21.85
C ALA A 30 22.59 34.90 23.02
N SER A 31 21.36 35.28 22.69
CA SER A 31 20.38 35.77 23.65
C SER A 31 20.02 34.65 24.61
N GLN A 32 20.62 34.65 25.80
CA GLN A 32 20.29 33.69 26.84
C GLN A 32 18.80 33.80 27.19
N LEU A 33 18.09 32.68 26.99
CA LEU A 33 16.73 32.51 27.48
C LEU A 33 16.73 32.73 29.00
N ALA A 34 15.71 33.42 29.49
CA ALA A 34 15.50 33.62 30.92
C ALA A 34 15.04 32.30 31.58
N ASP A 35 15.14 32.24 32.90
CA ASP A 35 14.59 31.12 33.68
C ASP A 35 13.06 31.06 33.52
N GLY A 36 12.54 29.89 33.12
CA GLY A 36 11.13 29.70 32.77
C GLY A 36 10.85 28.36 32.08
N GLU A 37 9.59 28.12 31.76
CA GLU A 37 9.15 26.99 30.93
C GLU A 37 8.64 27.52 29.58
N TYR A 38 9.01 26.82 28.51
CA TYR A 38 8.79 27.22 27.12
C TYR A 38 8.33 26.01 26.32
N SER A 39 7.49 26.22 25.30
CA SER A 39 7.27 25.27 24.24
C SER A 39 8.46 25.31 23.28
N ILE A 40 8.90 24.18 22.73
CA ILE A 40 9.93 24.10 21.69
C ILE A 40 9.57 23.02 20.65
N GLY A 41 9.41 23.44 19.41
CA GLY A 41 9.32 22.56 18.26
C GLY A 41 10.65 21.85 18.00
N PHE A 42 10.57 20.59 17.61
CA PHE A 42 11.72 19.79 17.20
C PHE A 42 11.35 18.81 16.09
N LYS A 43 12.37 18.28 15.41
CA LYS A 43 12.29 17.14 14.51
C LYS A 43 13.32 16.08 14.90
N VAL A 44 12.96 14.81 14.78
CA VAL A 44 13.90 13.70 14.86
C VAL A 44 14.39 13.35 13.46
N LEU A 45 15.69 13.43 13.24
CA LEU A 45 16.39 13.26 11.97
C LEU A 45 17.16 11.93 11.95
N LYS A 46 17.58 11.50 10.76
CA LYS A 46 18.43 10.32 10.56
C LYS A 46 19.86 10.57 11.06
N ASP A 47 20.58 9.50 11.40
CA ASP A 47 21.98 9.54 11.85
C ASP A 47 22.88 10.39 10.92
N THR A 48 22.92 10.06 9.63
CA THR A 48 23.87 10.66 8.68
C THR A 48 23.29 11.70 7.71
N SER A 49 21.98 12.00 7.76
CA SER A 49 21.35 13.03 6.90
C SER A 49 20.25 13.80 7.63
N ASP A 50 20.06 15.07 7.28
CA ASP A 50 19.07 15.97 7.91
C ASP A 50 17.63 15.73 7.44
N GLU A 51 17.36 14.55 6.89
CA GLU A 51 16.03 14.03 6.60
C GLU A 51 15.35 13.54 7.88
N GLU A 52 14.02 13.61 7.94
CA GLU A 52 13.27 13.08 9.09
C GLU A 52 13.43 11.56 9.23
N SER A 53 13.66 11.12 10.46
CA SER A 53 13.68 9.70 10.84
C SER A 53 12.25 9.18 11.00
N MET A 54 12.04 7.87 10.82
CA MET A 54 10.79 7.21 11.24
C MET A 54 10.45 7.50 12.71
N MET A 55 11.47 7.69 13.56
CA MET A 55 11.32 8.07 14.96
C MET A 55 10.59 9.41 15.17
N ASN A 56 10.55 10.29 14.16
CA ASN A 56 9.78 11.54 14.20
C ASN A 56 8.26 11.26 14.28
N GLN A 57 7.79 10.14 13.71
CA GLN A 57 6.38 9.75 13.75
C GLN A 57 5.94 9.25 15.14
N TYR A 58 6.90 8.86 16.00
CA TYR A 58 6.66 8.36 17.35
C TYR A 58 7.00 9.42 18.43
N SER A 59 7.32 10.65 18.03
CA SER A 59 7.77 11.72 18.92
C SER A 59 6.87 12.96 18.79
N VAL A 60 6.10 13.27 19.84
CA VAL A 60 5.13 14.38 19.81
C VAL A 60 5.85 15.73 19.95
N SER A 61 5.68 16.58 18.93
CA SER A 61 6.25 17.92 18.82
C SER A 61 5.12 18.95 18.79
N PRO A 62 5.23 20.11 19.48
CA PRO A 62 6.39 20.59 20.24
C PRO A 62 6.55 19.90 21.60
N GLY A 63 7.79 19.88 22.10
CA GLY A 63 8.14 19.52 23.47
C GLY A 63 8.15 20.73 24.40
N THR A 64 8.51 20.50 25.66
CA THR A 64 8.74 21.55 26.67
C THR A 64 10.25 21.73 26.90
N LEU A 65 10.73 22.97 26.78
CA LEU A 65 12.04 23.43 27.22
C LEU A 65 11.92 24.12 28.59
N LYS A 66 12.60 23.59 29.60
CA LYS A 66 12.72 24.22 30.92
C LYS A 66 14.12 24.83 31.05
N VAL A 67 14.18 26.13 31.30
CA VAL A 67 15.42 26.87 31.54
C VAL A 67 15.48 27.22 33.02
N LYS A 68 16.56 26.84 33.70
CA LYS A 68 16.79 27.21 35.11
C LYS A 68 18.27 27.33 35.45
N ASP A 69 18.66 28.42 36.10
CA ASP A 69 20.06 28.74 36.44
C ASP A 69 20.97 28.62 35.19
N GLY A 70 20.43 28.99 34.01
CA GLY A 70 21.08 28.83 32.69
C GLY A 70 21.15 27.40 32.13
N LYS A 71 20.70 26.38 32.87
CA LYS A 71 20.63 24.98 32.40
C LYS A 71 19.35 24.74 31.62
N LYS A 72 19.44 23.99 30.53
CA LYS A 72 18.31 23.63 29.65
C LYS A 72 17.95 22.15 29.86
N LYS A 73 16.67 21.87 30.07
CA LYS A 73 16.08 20.52 30.00
C LYS A 73 15.00 20.50 28.93
N VAL A 74 14.95 19.44 28.14
CA VAL A 74 13.87 19.21 27.17
C VAL A 74 13.09 17.97 27.56
N SER A 75 11.78 18.02 27.41
CA SER A 75 10.90 16.86 27.55
C SER A 75 9.81 16.81 26.48
N PHE A 76 9.52 15.63 25.95
CA PHE A 76 8.45 15.40 24.98
C PHE A 76 7.84 14.00 25.13
N THR A 77 6.66 13.80 24.53
CA THR A 77 5.96 12.50 24.57
C THR A 77 6.48 11.58 23.48
N LEU A 78 6.78 10.34 23.85
CA LEU A 78 6.95 9.21 22.93
C LEU A 78 5.64 8.40 22.88
N GLU A 79 5.23 8.03 21.67
CA GLU A 79 4.13 7.11 21.40
C GLU A 79 4.66 5.69 21.13
N HIS A 80 3.81 4.67 21.28
CA HIS A 80 4.20 3.25 21.20
C HIS A 80 5.32 2.90 22.20
N SER A 81 5.16 3.37 23.44
CA SER A 81 6.14 3.25 24.53
C SER A 81 6.58 1.81 24.77
N SER A 82 5.68 0.83 24.61
CA SER A 82 5.95 -0.61 24.75
C SER A 82 6.94 -1.16 23.73
N TRP A 83 6.97 -0.61 22.51
CA TRP A 83 7.91 -1.00 21.45
C TRP A 83 9.27 -0.34 21.66
N ILE A 84 9.28 0.92 22.11
CA ILE A 84 10.49 1.73 22.26
C ILE A 84 11.13 1.41 23.63
N THR A 85 11.80 0.26 23.74
CA THR A 85 12.36 -0.26 25.00
C THR A 85 13.52 0.56 25.56
N LYS A 86 14.21 1.36 24.73
CA LYS A 86 15.30 2.24 25.17
C LYS A 86 15.30 3.55 24.40
N PHE A 87 15.55 4.67 25.10
CA PHE A 87 15.82 5.97 24.50
C PHE A 87 16.93 6.68 25.28
N GLU A 88 17.98 7.08 24.58
CA GLU A 88 19.19 7.69 25.16
C GLU A 88 19.59 8.91 24.35
N THR A 89 20.05 9.97 25.01
CA THR A 89 20.56 11.19 24.37
C THR A 89 22.03 11.38 24.68
N GLU A 90 22.80 11.91 23.73
CA GLU A 90 24.20 12.26 23.98
C GLU A 90 24.30 13.41 24.98
N LYS A 91 25.18 13.25 25.98
CA LYS A 91 25.58 14.30 26.90
C LYS A 91 27.09 14.26 27.07
N SER A 92 27.75 15.37 26.73
CA SER A 92 29.21 15.53 26.89
C SER A 92 30.06 14.38 26.29
N GLY A 93 29.67 13.84 25.12
CA GLY A 93 30.39 12.74 24.44
C GLY A 93 29.92 11.32 24.78
N HIS A 94 28.87 11.16 25.60
CA HIS A 94 28.37 9.85 26.03
C HIS A 94 26.84 9.76 25.95
N PHE A 95 26.31 8.64 25.45
CA PHE A 95 24.87 8.39 25.49
C PHE A 95 24.39 8.09 26.92
N VAL A 96 23.32 8.75 27.33
CA VAL A 96 22.70 8.61 28.66
C VAL A 96 21.21 8.36 28.48
N ALA A 97 20.68 7.31 29.13
CA ALA A 97 19.26 7.01 29.13
C ALA A 97 18.42 8.20 29.66
N THR A 98 17.36 8.54 28.95
CA THR A 98 16.46 9.64 29.32
C THR A 98 15.64 9.28 30.56
N ASN A 99 15.31 10.26 31.41
CA ASN A 99 14.38 10.03 32.51
C ASN A 99 12.95 9.93 31.96
N VAL A 100 12.09 9.13 32.58
CA VAL A 100 10.65 9.14 32.29
C VAL A 100 9.95 9.99 33.35
N SER A 101 9.30 11.07 32.94
CA SER A 101 8.59 11.99 33.85
C SER A 101 7.11 11.65 34.01
N SER A 102 6.50 10.97 33.03
CA SER A 102 5.17 10.34 33.13
C SER A 102 5.03 9.18 32.14
N GLU A 103 4.09 8.27 32.40
CA GLU A 103 3.80 7.09 31.58
C GLU A 103 2.28 6.82 31.60
N ASP A 104 1.67 6.61 30.43
CA ASP A 104 0.26 6.24 30.24
C ASP A 104 0.19 4.91 29.50
N LYS A 105 -0.16 3.84 30.23
CA LYS A 105 -0.20 2.46 29.73
C LYS A 105 -1.49 2.10 28.99
N GLU A 106 -2.50 2.96 29.03
CA GLU A 106 -3.74 2.76 28.27
C GLU A 106 -3.63 3.36 26.86
N LYS A 107 -2.85 4.44 26.70
CA LYS A 107 -2.50 5.03 25.40
C LYS A 107 -1.17 4.54 24.81
N ASP A 108 -0.43 3.74 25.57
CA ASP A 108 0.96 3.34 25.29
C ASP A 108 1.89 4.53 24.97
N THR A 109 1.91 5.53 25.85
CA THR A 109 2.77 6.71 25.72
C THR A 109 3.59 6.98 26.98
N ARG A 110 4.68 7.73 26.84
CA ARG A 110 5.48 8.23 27.98
C ARG A 110 6.11 9.57 27.68
N VAL A 111 6.29 10.43 28.68
CA VAL A 111 7.08 11.66 28.54
C VAL A 111 8.52 11.38 28.97
N VAL A 112 9.47 11.60 28.06
CA VAL A 112 10.90 11.54 28.35
C VAL A 112 11.42 12.94 28.70
N GLU A 113 12.39 13.04 29.62
CA GLU A 113 13.09 14.28 30.00
C GLU A 113 14.61 14.05 30.02
N PHE A 114 15.35 14.97 29.41
CA PHE A 114 16.81 14.96 29.36
C PHE A 114 17.40 16.39 29.43
N GLU A 115 18.68 16.50 29.78
CA GLU A 115 19.42 17.76 29.79
C GLU A 115 20.07 17.98 28.42
N VAL A 116 20.06 19.22 27.93
CA VAL A 116 20.62 19.61 26.64
C VAL A 116 21.61 20.74 26.87
N ASP A 117 22.89 20.55 26.54
CA ASP A 117 23.89 21.60 26.71
C ASP A 117 23.56 22.80 25.79
N ASP A 118 23.13 22.52 24.56
CA ASP A 118 22.78 23.55 23.60
C ASP A 118 21.67 23.17 22.61
N VAL A 119 20.64 24.01 22.51
CA VAL A 119 19.52 23.88 21.56
C VAL A 119 19.75 24.63 20.25
N GLU A 120 20.92 25.26 20.05
CA GLU A 120 21.41 25.67 18.71
C GLU A 120 21.97 24.47 17.93
N LYS A 121 22.24 23.35 18.61
CA LYS A 121 22.93 22.19 18.04
C LYS A 121 21.98 21.01 17.87
N VAL A 122 22.23 20.26 16.81
CA VAL A 122 21.61 18.94 16.61
C VAL A 122 22.18 17.98 17.66
N LEU A 123 21.29 17.33 18.41
CA LEU A 123 21.61 16.44 19.51
C LEU A 123 21.54 14.98 19.06
N ASN A 124 22.63 14.23 19.18
CA ASN A 124 22.62 12.80 18.84
C ASN A 124 21.86 11.99 19.89
N ALA A 125 21.18 10.93 19.47
CA ALA A 125 20.41 10.03 20.32
C ALA A 125 20.45 8.59 19.79
N LYS A 126 20.16 7.63 20.68
CA LYS A 126 20.00 6.21 20.37
C LYS A 126 18.63 5.74 20.82
N VAL A 127 17.97 4.96 19.96
CA VAL A 127 16.67 4.36 20.25
C VAL A 127 16.73 2.86 19.99
N LYS A 128 16.17 2.07 20.91
CA LYS A 128 15.99 0.63 20.73
C LYS A 128 14.51 0.32 20.60
N VAL A 129 14.19 -0.48 19.60
CA VAL A 129 12.84 -0.93 19.27
C VAL A 129 12.82 -2.46 19.35
N ASP A 130 11.97 -3.00 20.21
CA ASP A 130 11.71 -4.44 20.36
C ASP A 130 10.21 -4.70 20.18
N ILE A 131 9.85 -5.58 19.25
CA ILE A 131 8.47 -5.99 18.98
C ILE A 131 8.45 -7.52 18.88
N ASP A 132 8.34 -8.19 20.04
CA ASP A 132 8.45 -9.65 20.20
C ASP A 132 7.58 -10.44 19.20
N PHE A 133 6.34 -10.01 18.97
CA PHE A 133 5.41 -10.72 18.09
C PHE A 133 5.75 -10.62 16.59
N LEU A 134 6.64 -9.69 16.22
CA LEU A 134 7.23 -9.58 14.88
C LEU A 134 8.68 -10.13 14.82
N ASN A 135 9.25 -10.58 15.96
CA ASN A 135 10.68 -10.90 16.11
C ASN A 135 11.57 -9.75 15.60
N TYR A 136 11.19 -8.51 15.88
CA TYR A 136 11.83 -7.29 15.39
C TYR A 136 12.59 -6.63 16.54
N HIS A 137 13.93 -6.64 16.46
CA HIS A 137 14.81 -6.22 17.54
C HIS A 137 15.96 -5.39 16.97
N HIS A 138 15.84 -4.06 17.01
CA HIS A 138 16.77 -3.15 16.34
C HIS A 138 17.15 -1.95 17.21
N ASP A 139 18.42 -1.60 17.17
CA ASP A 139 18.97 -0.35 17.71
C ASP A 139 19.22 0.62 16.54
N TYR A 140 18.81 1.88 16.70
CA TYR A 140 18.96 2.95 15.71
C TYR A 140 19.64 4.18 16.31
N ASP A 141 20.55 4.76 15.53
CA ASP A 141 21.14 6.06 15.79
C ASP A 141 20.26 7.11 15.09
N VAL A 142 19.91 8.16 15.82
CA VAL A 142 19.03 9.24 15.36
C VAL A 142 19.53 10.57 15.91
N ARG A 143 19.02 11.67 15.37
CA ARG A 143 19.41 13.02 15.79
C ARG A 143 18.17 13.86 16.10
N ILE A 144 18.29 14.85 16.97
CA ILE A 144 17.19 15.74 17.35
C ILE A 144 17.59 17.17 17.01
N ALA A 145 16.86 17.81 16.10
CA ALA A 145 17.03 19.21 15.74
C ALA A 145 15.91 20.04 16.36
N PHE A 146 16.26 21.05 17.15
CA PHE A 146 15.33 21.97 17.79
C PHE A 146 15.12 23.22 16.93
N ASP A 147 13.87 23.63 16.70
CA ASP A 147 13.59 24.91 16.04
C ASP A 147 13.51 26.03 17.07
N GLN A 148 14.48 26.94 17.02
CA GLN A 148 14.56 28.08 17.94
C GLN A 148 13.47 29.11 17.72
N ASN A 149 12.93 29.22 16.50
CA ASN A 149 11.93 30.23 16.15
C ASN A 149 10.56 29.89 16.75
N SER A 150 10.32 28.61 17.07
CA SER A 150 9.13 28.12 17.77
C SER A 150 9.12 28.38 19.29
N ILE A 151 10.25 28.84 19.88
CA ILE A 151 10.39 28.96 21.34
C ILE A 151 9.42 30.01 21.89
N THR A 152 8.41 29.54 22.63
CA THR A 152 7.30 30.36 23.11
C THR A 152 7.06 30.12 24.61
N PRO A 153 6.95 31.17 25.46
CA PRO A 153 6.80 30.99 26.91
C PRO A 153 5.47 30.28 27.28
N ILE A 154 5.54 29.25 28.12
CA ILE A 154 4.35 28.60 28.69
C ILE A 154 3.92 29.42 29.90
N HIS A 155 2.87 30.22 29.74
CA HIS A 155 2.34 31.03 30.83
C HIS A 155 1.54 30.16 31.81
N VAL A 156 2.14 29.82 32.94
CA VAL A 156 1.48 29.09 34.02
C VAL A 156 0.54 30.04 34.78
N GLU A 157 -0.78 29.82 34.69
CA GLU A 157 -1.73 30.49 35.56
C GLU A 157 -1.40 30.22 37.03
N LYS A 158 -1.24 31.27 37.82
CA LYS A 158 -1.08 31.13 39.27
C LYS A 158 -2.43 30.80 39.93
N PRO A 159 -2.52 29.77 40.77
CA PRO A 159 -3.75 29.45 41.48
C PRO A 159 -4.06 30.49 42.57
N ASN A 160 -5.29 31.03 42.54
CA ASN A 160 -5.99 31.78 43.59
C ASN A 160 -5.17 32.78 44.43
N GLU A 161 -5.29 34.06 44.08
CA GLU A 161 -5.35 35.13 45.09
C GLU A 161 -6.82 35.58 45.26
N LYS A 162 -7.18 36.14 46.43
CA LYS A 162 -8.58 36.14 46.91
C LYS A 162 -9.44 37.23 46.29
N GLU A 163 -10.73 36.91 46.08
CA GLU A 163 -11.77 37.93 45.96
C GLU A 163 -11.97 38.70 47.29
N ASP A 164 -12.17 40.01 47.18
CA ASP A 164 -12.78 40.87 48.21
C ASP A 164 -13.93 41.64 47.51
N PRO A 165 -15.20 41.55 47.96
CA PRO A 165 -16.35 41.74 47.07
C PRO A 165 -16.79 43.20 46.96
N ALA A 166 -16.15 43.97 46.05
CA ALA A 166 -16.40 45.42 45.95
C ALA A 166 -16.47 46.01 44.52
N ASN A 167 -17.12 45.33 43.55
CA ASN A 167 -17.86 46.05 42.50
C ASN A 167 -18.87 45.17 41.74
N LYS A 168 -20.11 45.65 41.62
CA LYS A 168 -21.14 45.09 40.73
C LYS A 168 -21.98 46.22 40.12
N PRO A 169 -21.81 46.52 38.82
CA PRO A 169 -22.71 47.41 38.10
C PRO A 169 -24.14 46.81 37.98
N ASP A 170 -25.14 47.69 37.97
CA ASP A 170 -26.56 47.34 37.85
C ASP A 170 -26.97 47.25 36.36
N PRO A 171 -27.56 46.15 35.87
CA PRO A 171 -27.89 45.98 34.45
C PRO A 171 -29.15 46.76 34.03
N ASN A 172 -29.11 48.10 34.05
CA ASN A 172 -30.14 48.93 33.38
C ASN A 172 -29.70 50.39 33.12
N GLU A 173 -28.98 50.63 32.01
CA GLU A 173 -28.96 51.96 31.38
C GLU A 173 -28.88 51.85 29.85
N LYS A 174 -29.66 52.66 29.14
CA LYS A 174 -29.63 52.77 27.67
C LYS A 174 -28.80 53.99 27.27
N LEU A 175 -28.09 53.89 26.15
CA LEU A 175 -27.52 55.04 25.46
C LEU A 175 -28.06 55.16 24.03
N ASP A 176 -28.23 56.41 23.60
CA ASP A 176 -28.89 56.84 22.36
C ASP A 176 -27.84 57.27 21.33
N PRO A 177 -27.97 56.95 20.02
CA PRO A 177 -26.85 57.06 19.09
C PRO A 177 -26.79 58.42 18.38
N SER A 178 -25.99 59.37 18.91
CA SER A 178 -25.56 60.56 18.14
C SER A 178 -24.35 61.30 18.72
N GLN A 179 -23.16 61.08 18.13
CA GLN A 179 -22.29 62.17 17.61
C GLN A 179 -21.09 61.62 16.82
N LYS A 180 -20.53 62.47 15.94
CA LYS A 180 -19.50 62.15 14.94
C LYS A 180 -18.29 63.08 15.09
N PRO A 181 -17.04 62.56 15.08
CA PRO A 181 -15.83 63.34 14.79
C PRO A 181 -15.47 63.31 13.29
N ASP A 182 -14.85 64.37 12.77
CA ASP A 182 -14.47 64.51 11.35
C ASP A 182 -12.95 64.59 11.14
N GLN A 183 -12.43 63.77 10.22
CA GLN A 183 -11.14 63.89 9.49
C GLN A 183 -9.84 63.79 10.36
N LYS A 184 -8.69 63.37 9.83
CA LYS A 184 -8.24 63.13 8.44
C LYS A 184 -7.20 61.99 8.39
N PRO A 185 -7.26 61.03 7.45
CA PRO A 185 -6.16 60.08 7.19
C PRO A 185 -4.98 60.66 6.38
N ASP A 186 -3.85 59.96 6.42
CA ASP A 186 -2.60 60.27 5.70
C ASP A 186 -2.64 59.68 4.27
N PRO A 187 -2.20 60.40 3.21
CA PRO A 187 -2.42 59.98 1.83
C PRO A 187 -1.23 59.19 1.25
N ASP A 188 -0.92 58.01 1.80
CA ASP A 188 0.14 57.12 1.25
C ASP A 188 -0.16 55.61 1.46
N GLN A 189 -1.40 55.18 1.17
CA GLN A 189 -1.74 53.75 1.01
C GLN A 189 -2.57 53.50 -0.26
N GLN A 190 -2.22 52.44 -1.00
CA GLN A 190 -2.95 51.97 -2.17
C GLN A 190 -4.31 51.31 -1.79
N PRO A 191 -5.27 51.26 -2.72
CA PRO A 191 -6.66 50.90 -2.40
C PRO A 191 -6.89 49.38 -2.36
N ASN A 192 -7.23 48.84 -1.19
CA ASN A 192 -7.75 47.48 -1.05
C ASN A 192 -9.30 47.49 -1.13
N SER A 193 -9.86 46.83 -2.14
CA SER A 193 -11.30 46.85 -2.45
C SER A 193 -12.07 45.72 -1.75
N ASN A 194 -12.75 46.01 -0.64
CA ASN A 194 -13.56 45.04 0.11
C ASN A 194 -15.07 45.06 -0.21
N THR A 195 -15.49 45.73 -1.28
CA THR A 195 -16.90 45.75 -1.72
C THR A 195 -17.15 44.69 -2.80
N ILE A 196 -17.61 43.51 -2.37
CA ILE A 196 -18.21 42.50 -3.26
C ILE A 196 -19.71 42.83 -3.39
N ASN A 197 -20.27 42.74 -4.60
CA ASN A 197 -21.70 42.96 -4.83
C ASN A 197 -22.55 41.82 -4.26
N ASP A 198 -23.84 42.07 -4.07
CA ASP A 198 -24.79 41.01 -3.69
C ASP A 198 -24.93 39.96 -4.82
N GLY A 199 -24.98 38.68 -4.45
CA GLY A 199 -25.03 37.55 -5.38
C GLY A 199 -24.52 36.23 -4.81
N ASN A 200 -24.63 35.17 -5.62
CA ASN A 200 -23.99 33.87 -5.37
C ASN A 200 -22.65 33.81 -6.12
N TYR A 201 -21.61 33.29 -5.48
CA TYR A 201 -20.27 33.15 -6.05
C TYR A 201 -19.65 31.81 -5.71
N SER A 202 -18.87 31.25 -6.64
CA SER A 202 -17.89 30.21 -6.36
C SER A 202 -16.69 30.86 -5.67
N ILE A 203 -16.23 30.27 -4.56
CA ILE A 203 -15.08 30.75 -3.81
C ILE A 203 -14.12 29.60 -3.50
N PRO A 204 -12.93 29.56 -4.13
CA PRO A 204 -11.87 28.66 -3.70
C PRO A 204 -11.39 29.02 -2.29
N PHE A 205 -11.00 28.01 -1.52
CA PHE A 205 -10.44 28.21 -0.19
C PHE A 205 -9.36 27.17 0.11
N LYS A 206 -8.65 27.36 1.22
CA LYS A 206 -7.71 26.40 1.79
C LYS A 206 -8.01 26.20 3.26
N VAL A 207 -7.87 24.98 3.74
CA VAL A 207 -7.87 24.68 5.18
C VAL A 207 -6.42 24.51 5.64
N LEU A 208 -5.96 25.41 6.51
CA LEU A 208 -4.60 25.46 7.04
C LEU A 208 -4.55 24.91 8.48
N LYS A 209 -3.39 24.46 8.95
CA LYS A 209 -3.19 24.08 10.36
C LYS A 209 -3.16 25.35 11.22
N ASP A 210 -3.67 25.28 12.45
CA ASP A 210 -3.70 26.41 13.40
C ASP A 210 -2.40 27.23 13.42
N LYS A 211 -2.51 28.55 13.19
CA LYS A 211 -1.42 29.55 13.19
C LYS A 211 -0.28 29.30 12.18
N THR A 212 -0.47 28.47 11.15
CA THR A 212 0.53 28.22 10.09
C THR A 212 0.00 28.54 8.69
N ASP A 213 0.87 28.48 7.68
CA ASP A 213 0.53 28.48 6.25
C ASP A 213 0.57 27.07 5.62
N GLU A 214 0.74 26.02 6.42
CA GLU A 214 0.71 24.64 5.95
C GLU A 214 -0.74 24.14 5.82
N GLU A 215 -1.06 23.41 4.74
CA GLU A 215 -2.39 22.83 4.57
C GLU A 215 -2.66 21.73 5.63
N SER A 216 -3.87 21.78 6.18
CA SER A 216 -4.38 20.81 7.14
C SER A 216 -4.94 19.59 6.42
N LYS A 217 -4.86 18.42 7.06
CA LYS A 217 -5.58 17.21 6.59
C LYS A 217 -7.08 17.45 6.47
N MET A 218 -7.64 18.44 7.18
CA MET A 218 -9.04 18.85 7.04
C MET A 218 -9.38 19.33 5.61
N ASN A 219 -8.40 19.76 4.81
CA ASN A 219 -8.60 20.15 3.41
C ASN A 219 -9.15 18.97 2.55
N THR A 220 -8.85 17.71 2.90
CA THR A 220 -9.39 16.53 2.18
C THR A 220 -10.80 16.12 2.65
N TYR A 221 -11.35 16.78 3.67
CA TYR A 221 -12.68 16.53 4.23
C TYR A 221 -13.69 17.64 3.85
N MET A 222 -13.32 18.51 2.90
CA MET A 222 -14.11 19.67 2.50
C MET A 222 -14.07 19.83 0.97
N VAL A 223 -15.23 20.00 0.33
CA VAL A 223 -15.33 20.20 -1.12
C VAL A 223 -14.96 21.64 -1.47
N ASN A 224 -14.10 21.79 -2.48
CA ASN A 224 -13.50 23.04 -2.92
C ASN A 224 -13.73 23.19 -4.44
N PRO A 225 -14.22 24.32 -4.97
CA PRO A 225 -14.62 25.55 -4.27
C PRO A 225 -15.88 25.42 -3.42
N GLY A 226 -16.02 26.32 -2.45
CA GLY A 226 -17.27 26.55 -1.73
C GLY A 226 -18.17 27.56 -2.45
N VAL A 227 -19.33 27.86 -1.87
CA VAL A 227 -20.23 28.92 -2.36
C VAL A 227 -20.27 30.08 -1.37
N LEU A 228 -19.87 31.27 -1.80
CA LEU A 228 -20.12 32.51 -1.08
C LEU A 228 -21.49 33.07 -1.49
N LYS A 229 -22.34 33.37 -0.51
CA LYS A 229 -23.50 34.25 -0.69
C LYS A 229 -23.20 35.63 -0.14
N VAL A 230 -23.57 36.65 -0.89
CA VAL A 230 -23.50 38.05 -0.47
C VAL A 230 -24.90 38.64 -0.53
N GLU A 231 -25.42 39.09 0.61
CA GLU A 231 -26.77 39.65 0.75
C GLU A 231 -26.72 40.91 1.63
N ASN A 232 -27.05 42.07 1.07
CA ASN A 232 -26.86 43.40 1.67
C ASN A 232 -25.43 43.58 2.25
N GLY A 233 -24.42 43.11 1.51
CA GLY A 233 -23.01 43.13 1.91
C GLY A 233 -22.60 42.11 3.00
N LYS A 234 -23.55 41.44 3.66
CA LYS A 234 -23.25 40.31 4.56
C LYS A 234 -22.76 39.12 3.75
N LYS A 235 -21.71 38.48 4.22
CA LYS A 235 -21.03 37.36 3.56
C LYS A 235 -21.27 36.06 4.32
N LYS A 236 -21.72 35.03 3.60
CA LYS A 236 -21.91 33.67 4.12
C LYS A 236 -21.21 32.67 3.23
N ALA A 237 -20.31 31.89 3.81
CA ALA A 237 -19.72 30.74 3.12
C ALA A 237 -20.61 29.51 3.33
N ILE A 238 -20.76 28.73 2.28
CA ILE A 238 -21.46 27.45 2.26
C ILE A 238 -20.49 26.41 1.71
N VAL A 239 -20.21 25.36 2.49
CA VAL A 239 -19.21 24.34 2.15
C VAL A 239 -19.77 22.94 2.43
N THR A 240 -19.45 22.00 1.55
CA THR A 240 -19.78 20.57 1.75
C THR A 240 -18.64 19.89 2.50
N LEU A 241 -18.95 19.25 3.62
CA LEU A 241 -18.06 18.38 4.38
C LEU A 241 -18.24 16.93 3.91
N THR A 242 -17.14 16.20 3.73
CA THR A 242 -17.12 14.77 3.39
C THR A 242 -16.67 13.94 4.60
N SER A 243 -17.02 12.64 4.61
CA SER A 243 -16.94 11.80 5.83
C SER A 243 -17.68 12.42 7.03
N SER A 244 -18.88 12.96 6.77
CA SER A 244 -19.73 13.70 7.73
C SER A 244 -19.88 12.97 9.07
N SER A 245 -20.00 11.64 9.03
CA SER A 245 -20.15 10.75 10.18
C SER A 245 -18.96 10.82 11.15
N LEU A 246 -17.76 11.16 10.68
CA LEU A 246 -16.57 11.33 11.52
C LEU A 246 -16.52 12.73 12.16
N ILE A 247 -17.01 13.74 11.45
CA ILE A 247 -16.99 15.14 11.87
C ILE A 247 -18.19 15.41 12.79
N LYS A 248 -18.01 15.29 14.10
CA LYS A 248 -19.10 15.45 15.07
C LYS A 248 -19.47 16.91 15.36
N ASN A 249 -18.51 17.84 15.25
CA ASN A 249 -18.83 19.27 15.22
C ASN A 249 -17.89 20.04 14.28
N PHE A 250 -18.38 21.14 13.73
CA PHE A 250 -17.66 22.08 12.88
C PHE A 250 -18.10 23.49 13.29
N GLN A 251 -17.20 24.25 13.90
CA GLN A 251 -17.45 25.58 14.45
C GLN A 251 -16.53 26.61 13.81
N THR A 252 -17.02 27.82 13.55
CA THR A 252 -16.22 28.94 13.06
C THR A 252 -16.21 30.07 14.07
N GLU A 253 -15.09 30.78 14.20
CA GLU A 253 -15.01 31.97 15.05
C GLU A 253 -15.83 33.12 14.44
N LYS A 254 -16.62 33.77 15.28
CA LYS A 254 -17.31 35.02 14.99
C LYS A 254 -17.33 35.90 16.23
N ASP A 255 -17.05 37.19 16.09
CA ASP A 255 -17.02 38.16 17.20
C ASP A 255 -16.13 37.73 18.40
N GLY A 256 -15.10 36.90 18.16
CA GLY A 256 -14.21 36.33 19.18
C GLY A 256 -14.72 35.06 19.89
N ALA A 257 -15.79 34.44 19.41
CA ALA A 257 -16.36 33.22 19.96
C ALA A 257 -16.60 32.14 18.88
N PHE A 258 -16.44 30.86 19.21
CA PHE A 258 -16.73 29.77 18.28
C PHE A 258 -18.24 29.46 18.24
N VAL A 259 -18.80 29.44 17.04
CA VAL A 259 -20.23 29.20 16.77
C VAL A 259 -20.37 27.98 15.86
N ASP A 260 -21.28 27.07 16.18
CA ASP A 260 -21.58 25.88 15.35
C ASP A 260 -22.07 26.32 13.97
N ALA A 261 -21.49 25.76 12.90
CA ALA A 261 -21.94 26.05 11.54
C ALA A 261 -23.32 25.42 11.26
N LYS A 262 -24.22 26.18 10.66
CA LYS A 262 -25.60 25.78 10.39
C LYS A 262 -25.63 24.70 9.31
N VAL A 263 -26.05 23.48 9.64
CA VAL A 263 -26.30 22.43 8.63
C VAL A 263 -27.45 22.87 7.70
N VAL A 264 -27.19 22.84 6.40
CA VAL A 264 -28.14 23.18 5.33
C VAL A 264 -28.80 21.91 4.76
N SER A 265 -28.00 20.85 4.59
CA SER A 265 -28.45 19.53 4.15
C SER A 265 -27.47 18.43 4.58
N GLU A 266 -27.91 17.18 4.60
CA GLU A 266 -27.11 16.00 4.96
C GLU A 266 -27.49 14.84 4.04
N ASP A 267 -26.48 14.19 3.42
CA ASP A 267 -26.63 12.97 2.61
C ASP A 267 -25.89 11.84 3.34
N LYS A 268 -26.67 10.92 3.91
CA LYS A 268 -26.17 9.81 4.74
C LYS A 268 -25.70 8.61 3.94
N GLU A 269 -26.01 8.55 2.65
CA GLU A 269 -25.59 7.45 1.77
C GLU A 269 -24.20 7.76 1.18
N LYS A 270 -23.92 9.03 0.89
CA LYS A 270 -22.59 9.51 0.46
C LYS A 270 -21.67 9.94 1.63
N ASP A 271 -22.19 9.90 2.85
CA ASP A 271 -21.58 10.45 4.07
C ASP A 271 -21.05 11.89 3.92
N THR A 272 -21.94 12.80 3.49
CA THR A 272 -21.63 14.23 3.32
C THR A 272 -22.66 15.13 4.00
N ARG A 273 -22.28 16.37 4.33
CA ARG A 273 -23.25 17.42 4.73
C ARG A 273 -22.82 18.81 4.28
N VAL A 274 -23.78 19.66 3.98
CA VAL A 274 -23.54 21.06 3.61
C VAL A 274 -23.72 21.93 4.85
N VAL A 275 -22.78 22.83 5.13
CA VAL A 275 -22.83 23.78 6.26
C VAL A 275 -22.74 25.22 5.77
N GLU A 276 -23.47 26.13 6.42
CA GLU A 276 -23.50 27.59 6.20
C GLU A 276 -22.97 28.31 7.44
N PHE A 277 -22.05 29.27 7.25
CA PHE A 277 -21.52 30.13 8.31
C PHE A 277 -21.24 31.55 7.78
N GLU A 278 -21.27 32.54 8.67
CA GLU A 278 -20.98 33.94 8.33
C GLU A 278 -19.45 34.17 8.31
N VAL A 279 -18.98 35.06 7.41
CA VAL A 279 -17.54 35.38 7.26
C VAL A 279 -17.37 36.89 7.12
N ASP A 280 -16.86 37.54 8.15
CA ASP A 280 -16.84 39.02 8.20
C ASP A 280 -15.83 39.62 7.21
N ASP A 281 -14.66 39.01 7.06
CA ASP A 281 -13.58 39.46 6.19
C ASP A 281 -12.87 38.29 5.49
N LEU A 282 -13.05 38.18 4.17
CA LEU A 282 -12.48 37.12 3.34
C LEU A 282 -10.97 37.25 3.12
N SER A 283 -10.39 38.43 3.40
CA SER A 283 -8.94 38.65 3.32
C SER A 283 -8.17 38.10 4.53
N LYS A 284 -8.89 37.62 5.56
CA LYS A 284 -8.32 37.07 6.80
C LYS A 284 -8.51 35.55 6.88
N LYS A 285 -7.62 34.91 7.64
CA LYS A 285 -7.81 33.53 8.10
C LYS A 285 -8.95 33.47 9.12
N LEU A 286 -9.94 32.64 8.86
CA LEU A 286 -11.08 32.36 9.75
C LEU A 286 -10.75 31.15 10.64
N ASN A 287 -10.58 31.40 11.94
CA ASN A 287 -10.33 30.33 12.90
C ASN A 287 -11.53 29.38 12.98
N THR A 288 -11.26 28.08 12.97
CA THR A 288 -12.26 27.02 12.86
C THR A 288 -11.91 25.87 13.80
N LYS A 289 -12.88 25.36 14.56
CA LYS A 289 -12.74 24.19 15.44
C LYS A 289 -13.53 23.02 14.89
N VAL A 290 -12.86 21.88 14.71
CA VAL A 290 -13.46 20.66 14.16
C VAL A 290 -13.28 19.51 15.13
N PHE A 291 -14.38 18.94 15.63
CA PHE A 291 -14.35 17.77 16.52
C PHE A 291 -14.54 16.50 15.70
N ILE A 292 -13.52 15.63 15.69
CA ILE A 292 -13.47 14.37 14.96
C ILE A 292 -13.63 13.20 15.95
N GLU A 293 -14.53 12.26 15.64
CA GLU A 293 -14.69 11.00 16.36
C GLU A 293 -14.66 9.82 15.39
N MET A 294 -13.61 9.00 15.46
CA MET A 294 -13.53 7.70 14.77
C MET A 294 -13.67 6.58 15.82
N ALA A 295 -14.90 6.15 16.07
CA ALA A 295 -15.20 5.12 17.07
C ALA A 295 -14.42 3.80 16.83
N SER A 296 -14.18 3.43 15.57
CA SER A 296 -13.38 2.27 15.16
C SER A 296 -11.89 2.36 15.51
N ARG A 297 -11.38 3.54 15.88
CA ARG A 297 -10.00 3.79 16.31
C ARG A 297 -9.92 4.33 17.75
N ASN A 298 -11.05 4.34 18.47
CA ASN A 298 -11.25 5.07 19.73
C ASN A 298 -10.77 6.55 19.70
N TYR A 299 -10.70 7.14 18.52
CA TYR A 299 -10.09 8.46 18.31
C TYR A 299 -11.13 9.55 18.52
N LYS A 300 -10.88 10.48 19.44
CA LYS A 300 -11.76 11.63 19.74
C LYS A 300 -10.91 12.86 20.00
N GLN A 301 -10.89 13.80 19.05
CA GLN A 301 -10.03 14.99 19.16
C GLN A 301 -10.68 16.22 18.50
N THR A 302 -10.54 17.37 19.15
CA THR A 302 -10.82 18.67 18.54
C THR A 302 -9.54 19.19 17.90
N HIS A 303 -9.64 19.60 16.63
CA HIS A 303 -8.57 20.25 15.90
C HIS A 303 -8.91 21.72 15.68
N ASP A 304 -7.90 22.57 15.88
CA ASP A 304 -7.93 23.97 15.50
C ASP A 304 -7.33 24.07 14.09
N VAL A 305 -8.06 24.71 13.17
CA VAL A 305 -7.67 24.90 11.77
C VAL A 305 -8.05 26.31 11.32
N GLN A 306 -7.50 26.77 10.21
CA GLN A 306 -7.74 28.12 9.69
C GLN A 306 -8.22 28.05 8.24
N LEU A 307 -9.43 28.56 7.97
CA LEU A 307 -9.94 28.72 6.62
C LEU A 307 -9.38 30.01 5.99
N LEU A 308 -8.75 29.90 4.83
CA LEU A 308 -8.30 31.04 4.02
C LEU A 308 -9.04 31.04 2.69
N PHE A 309 -9.79 32.10 2.40
CA PHE A 309 -10.55 32.22 1.15
C PHE A 309 -9.73 32.97 0.08
N GLU A 310 -9.69 32.44 -1.14
CA GLU A 310 -8.96 33.04 -2.26
C GLU A 310 -9.86 34.06 -2.99
N GLN A 311 -10.06 35.22 -2.36
CA GLN A 311 -10.97 36.29 -2.84
C GLN A 311 -10.62 36.81 -4.25
N ASP A 312 -9.36 36.66 -4.68
CA ASP A 312 -8.88 36.98 -6.03
C ASP A 312 -9.44 36.04 -7.12
N LYS A 313 -9.93 34.86 -6.73
CA LYS A 313 -10.47 33.80 -7.60
C LYS A 313 -11.99 33.63 -7.48
N LEU A 314 -12.68 34.69 -7.06
CA LEU A 314 -14.12 34.71 -6.86
C LEU A 314 -14.88 34.76 -8.20
N GLU A 315 -15.66 33.72 -8.53
CA GLU A 315 -16.42 33.65 -9.78
C GLU A 315 -17.94 33.76 -9.56
N PRO A 316 -18.71 34.59 -10.28
CA PRO A 316 -20.14 34.74 -10.08
C PRO A 316 -20.94 33.54 -10.61
N ILE A 317 -21.75 32.93 -9.75
CA ILE A 317 -22.67 31.84 -10.11
C ILE A 317 -23.92 32.46 -10.75
N LYS A 318 -24.14 32.15 -12.04
CA LYS A 318 -25.33 32.58 -12.77
C LYS A 318 -26.56 31.77 -12.35
N ASN A 319 -27.39 32.35 -11.50
CA ASN A 319 -28.73 31.80 -11.21
C ASN A 319 -29.62 31.93 -12.46
N GLU A 320 -30.13 30.82 -13.00
CA GLU A 320 -31.35 30.86 -13.83
C GLU A 320 -32.57 30.95 -12.89
N GLU A 321 -33.02 32.17 -12.59
CA GLU A 321 -34.21 32.38 -11.76
C GLU A 321 -35.50 32.02 -12.52
N LYS A 322 -35.97 30.78 -12.32
CA LYS A 322 -37.36 30.41 -12.58
C LYS A 322 -38.22 30.66 -11.35
N GLN A 323 -38.97 31.77 -11.35
CA GLN A 323 -40.18 31.88 -10.52
C GLN A 323 -41.35 31.06 -11.11
N PRO A 324 -42.35 30.66 -10.29
CA PRO A 324 -43.32 29.62 -10.64
C PRO A 324 -44.53 30.09 -11.48
N ASP A 325 -45.36 29.12 -11.86
CA ASP A 325 -46.47 29.14 -12.84
C ASP A 325 -47.53 30.25 -12.72
N GLY A 326 -48.18 30.53 -13.88
CA GLY A 326 -49.27 31.50 -14.01
C GLY A 326 -50.08 31.43 -15.32
N ASP A 327 -50.79 30.31 -15.55
CA ASP A 327 -51.98 30.16 -16.42
C ASP A 327 -52.13 31.04 -17.70
N LYS A 328 -51.82 30.50 -18.89
CA LYS A 328 -52.83 30.17 -19.95
C LYS A 328 -52.27 29.60 -21.27
N LYS A 329 -53.20 29.03 -22.05
CA LYS A 329 -53.08 28.32 -23.33
C LYS A 329 -54.26 28.78 -24.24
N PRO A 330 -54.23 28.76 -25.60
CA PRO A 330 -53.19 28.40 -26.59
C PRO A 330 -52.99 29.56 -27.65
N GLU A 331 -52.71 29.46 -28.98
CA GLU A 331 -52.45 28.42 -30.03
C GLU A 331 -51.76 29.09 -31.28
N VAL A 332 -51.43 28.33 -32.35
CA VAL A 332 -51.13 28.68 -33.79
C VAL A 332 -50.56 30.10 -34.12
N GLU A 333 -49.36 30.27 -34.70
CA GLU A 333 -48.97 29.88 -36.08
C GLU A 333 -47.49 29.41 -36.26
N LYS A 334 -47.26 28.62 -37.31
CA LYS A 334 -45.99 28.16 -37.91
C LYS A 334 -45.90 28.76 -39.35
N PRO A 335 -44.76 28.81 -40.09
CA PRO A 335 -43.60 27.88 -40.03
C PRO A 335 -42.22 28.61 -40.14
N GLU A 336 -41.03 28.03 -40.39
CA GLU A 336 -40.63 26.63 -40.67
C GLU A 336 -39.19 26.27 -40.19
N VAL A 337 -38.20 27.09 -40.53
CA VAL A 337 -36.72 26.85 -40.44
C VAL A 337 -36.08 28.02 -39.67
N GLU A 338 -35.01 27.88 -38.86
CA GLU A 338 -33.89 26.93 -38.91
C GLU A 338 -33.50 26.24 -37.58
N LYS A 339 -32.98 25.01 -37.71
CA LYS A 339 -31.85 24.47 -36.93
C LYS A 339 -30.59 24.64 -37.81
N PRO A 340 -29.35 24.71 -37.29
CA PRO A 340 -28.88 23.98 -36.10
C PRO A 340 -28.16 24.91 -35.08
N ASN A 341 -27.58 24.47 -33.96
CA ASN A 341 -26.39 23.62 -33.91
C ASN A 341 -26.47 22.54 -32.81
N VAL A 342 -26.64 21.28 -33.25
CA VAL A 342 -26.08 20.12 -32.56
C VAL A 342 -25.03 19.59 -33.51
N GLU A 343 -23.78 19.46 -33.07
CA GLU A 343 -22.78 18.68 -33.80
C GLU A 343 -23.15 17.19 -33.68
N THR A 344 -24.07 16.75 -34.53
CA THR A 344 -24.23 15.34 -34.85
C THR A 344 -22.99 14.92 -35.64
N ILE A 345 -21.97 14.44 -34.89
CA ILE A 345 -20.93 13.58 -35.45
C ILE A 345 -21.66 12.49 -36.25
N LYS A 346 -21.24 12.28 -37.50
CA LYS A 346 -21.87 11.28 -38.37
C LYS A 346 -21.52 9.88 -37.88
N ASP A 347 -22.31 8.90 -38.27
CA ASP A 347 -21.94 7.50 -38.09
C ASP A 347 -20.62 7.20 -38.84
N GLY A 348 -19.71 6.50 -38.18
CA GLY A 348 -18.33 6.31 -38.62
C GLY A 348 -17.36 6.07 -37.45
N GLU A 349 -16.08 5.88 -37.76
CA GLU A 349 -15.01 5.75 -36.76
C GLU A 349 -14.10 6.98 -36.76
N TYR A 350 -13.67 7.37 -35.56
CA TYR A 350 -12.92 8.59 -35.29
C TYR A 350 -11.84 8.32 -34.24
N SER A 351 -10.70 8.99 -34.34
CA SER A 351 -9.74 9.07 -33.22
C SER A 351 -10.20 10.13 -32.22
N ILE A 352 -10.07 9.87 -30.92
CA ILE A 352 -10.35 10.83 -29.85
C ILE A 352 -9.28 10.77 -28.76
N ASN A 353 -8.71 11.92 -28.40
CA ASN A 353 -7.83 12.05 -27.24
C ASN A 353 -8.63 12.04 -25.95
N TYR A 354 -8.03 11.47 -24.90
CA TYR A 354 -8.58 11.49 -23.55
C TYR A 354 -7.47 11.60 -22.50
N LYS A 355 -7.87 11.90 -21.27
CA LYS A 355 -7.03 11.78 -20.07
C LYS A 355 -7.75 10.94 -19.02
N ALA A 356 -7.04 10.02 -18.39
CA ALA A 356 -7.48 9.38 -17.16
C ALA A 356 -7.10 10.27 -15.97
N LEU A 357 -8.10 10.67 -15.20
CA LEU A 357 -8.00 11.58 -14.06
C LEU A 357 -8.28 10.82 -12.75
N LYS A 358 -7.77 11.34 -11.64
CA LYS A 358 -8.13 10.86 -10.29
C LYS A 358 -9.61 11.15 -10.03
N ASP A 359 -10.27 10.35 -9.20
CA ASP A 359 -11.68 10.59 -8.90
C ASP A 359 -11.93 12.01 -8.36
N GLN A 360 -13.01 12.62 -8.84
CA GLN A 360 -13.49 13.96 -8.48
C GLN A 360 -12.42 15.08 -8.63
N SER A 361 -11.44 14.90 -9.51
CA SER A 361 -10.31 15.82 -9.70
C SER A 361 -10.00 16.12 -11.18
N GLU A 362 -9.20 17.17 -11.42
CA GLU A 362 -8.55 17.46 -12.72
C GLU A 362 -7.11 16.92 -12.79
N GLU A 363 -6.59 16.33 -11.71
CA GLU A 363 -5.26 15.71 -11.69
C GLU A 363 -5.23 14.41 -12.49
N ILE A 364 -4.15 14.19 -13.25
CA ILE A 364 -3.93 12.96 -14.00
C ILE A 364 -3.77 11.77 -13.03
N SER A 365 -4.51 10.70 -13.31
CA SER A 365 -4.40 9.43 -12.57
C SER A 365 -3.20 8.62 -13.06
N MET A 366 -2.66 7.77 -12.17
CA MET A 366 -1.69 6.76 -12.58
C MET A 366 -2.25 5.80 -13.65
N MET A 367 -3.58 5.65 -13.74
CA MET A 367 -4.21 4.90 -14.84
C MET A 367 -3.82 5.46 -16.23
N ASN A 368 -3.50 6.76 -16.34
CA ASN A 368 -3.09 7.37 -17.61
C ASN A 368 -1.76 6.81 -18.17
N THR A 369 -0.96 6.09 -17.36
CA THR A 369 0.22 5.36 -17.87
C THR A 369 -0.10 3.94 -18.33
N TYR A 370 -1.33 3.47 -18.09
CA TYR A 370 -1.83 2.14 -18.44
C TYR A 370 -2.90 2.18 -19.55
N THR A 371 -3.08 3.32 -20.21
CA THR A 371 -4.10 3.58 -21.24
C THR A 371 -3.49 4.39 -22.39
N LYS A 372 -3.53 3.89 -23.64
CA LYS A 372 -3.01 4.63 -24.81
C LYS A 372 -4.08 5.57 -25.39
N SER A 373 -3.78 6.88 -25.41
CA SER A 373 -4.54 7.90 -26.14
C SER A 373 -3.81 8.24 -27.46
N PRO A 374 -4.52 8.53 -28.57
CA PRO A 374 -5.97 8.52 -28.74
C PRO A 374 -6.59 7.12 -28.65
N GLY A 375 -7.86 7.08 -28.22
CA GLY A 375 -8.75 5.93 -28.39
C GLY A 375 -9.58 6.05 -29.66
N VAL A 376 -10.42 5.05 -29.95
CA VAL A 376 -11.34 5.10 -31.09
C VAL A 376 -12.75 5.41 -30.61
N LEU A 377 -13.35 6.47 -31.15
CA LEU A 377 -14.76 6.80 -31.05
C LEU A 377 -15.49 6.21 -32.26
N LYS A 378 -16.35 5.22 -32.01
CA LYS A 378 -17.31 4.68 -32.98
C LYS A 378 -18.67 5.34 -32.77
N VAL A 379 -19.21 5.97 -33.81
CA VAL A 379 -20.57 6.52 -33.82
C VAL A 379 -21.43 5.66 -34.73
N LYS A 380 -22.59 5.21 -34.22
CA LYS A 380 -23.53 4.37 -34.97
C LYS A 380 -24.96 4.58 -34.46
N ASP A 381 -25.90 4.82 -35.36
CA ASP A 381 -27.30 5.14 -35.04
C ASP A 381 -27.42 6.31 -34.04
N GLY A 382 -26.45 7.25 -34.06
CA GLY A 382 -26.31 8.34 -33.09
C GLY A 382 -25.82 7.95 -31.68
N LYS A 383 -25.67 6.66 -31.37
CA LYS A 383 -24.96 6.17 -30.18
C LYS A 383 -23.46 6.33 -30.36
N LYS A 384 -22.74 6.47 -29.26
CA LYS A 384 -21.29 6.68 -29.24
C LYS A 384 -20.65 5.60 -28.36
N TYR A 385 -19.62 4.97 -28.90
CA TYR A 385 -18.81 3.97 -28.22
C TYR A 385 -17.37 4.45 -28.25
N VAL A 386 -16.66 4.39 -27.12
CA VAL A 386 -15.24 4.75 -27.05
C VAL A 386 -14.45 3.53 -26.62
N SER A 387 -13.37 3.24 -27.34
CA SER A 387 -12.46 2.15 -27.01
C SER A 387 -11.11 2.63 -26.49
N PHE A 388 -10.59 1.91 -25.50
CA PHE A 388 -9.36 2.18 -24.77
C PHE A 388 -8.41 1.01 -24.94
N THR A 389 -7.18 1.27 -25.40
CA THR A 389 -6.11 0.26 -25.40
C THR A 389 -5.41 0.30 -24.04
N LEU A 390 -5.69 -0.71 -23.22
CA LEU A 390 -5.06 -0.92 -21.92
C LEU A 390 -3.69 -1.59 -22.08
N THR A 391 -2.71 -1.20 -21.27
CA THR A 391 -1.38 -1.83 -21.19
C THR A 391 -1.11 -2.36 -19.79
N ASN A 392 -0.27 -3.39 -19.68
CA ASN A 392 -0.19 -4.25 -18.48
C ASN A 392 -1.56 -4.88 -18.18
N SER A 393 -2.21 -5.40 -19.22
CA SER A 393 -3.57 -5.96 -19.20
C SER A 393 -3.76 -6.99 -18.09
N ALA A 394 -2.78 -7.87 -17.87
CA ALA A 394 -2.80 -8.91 -16.86
C ALA A 394 -2.90 -8.38 -15.42
N TRP A 395 -2.43 -7.16 -15.14
CA TRP A 395 -2.60 -6.52 -13.83
C TRP A 395 -3.99 -5.92 -13.66
N ILE A 396 -4.66 -5.53 -14.76
CA ILE A 396 -5.95 -4.85 -14.74
C ILE A 396 -7.06 -5.90 -14.85
N THR A 397 -7.49 -6.46 -13.71
CA THR A 397 -8.41 -7.61 -13.68
C THR A 397 -9.90 -7.25 -13.75
N LYS A 398 -10.25 -5.98 -13.55
CA LYS A 398 -11.59 -5.41 -13.85
C LYS A 398 -11.44 -4.00 -14.40
N PHE A 399 -12.31 -3.60 -15.31
CA PHE A 399 -12.34 -2.24 -15.85
C PHE A 399 -13.80 -1.85 -16.13
N GLU A 400 -14.48 -1.43 -15.06
CA GLU A 400 -15.92 -1.15 -15.06
C GLU A 400 -16.17 0.35 -15.28
N PHE A 401 -17.21 0.71 -16.03
CA PHE A 401 -17.60 2.10 -16.31
C PHE A 401 -19.02 2.38 -15.82
N GLU A 402 -19.30 3.62 -15.44
CA GLU A 402 -20.64 4.01 -15.01
C GLU A 402 -21.59 4.12 -16.22
N LYS A 403 -22.71 3.41 -16.14
CA LYS A 403 -23.81 3.46 -17.11
C LYS A 403 -25.14 3.46 -16.38
N ASN A 404 -25.96 4.49 -16.59
CA ASN A 404 -27.27 4.67 -15.91
C ASN A 404 -27.20 4.59 -14.37
N GLY A 405 -26.12 5.09 -13.73
CA GLY A 405 -25.98 5.05 -12.28
C GLY A 405 -25.58 3.68 -11.71
N SER A 406 -24.96 2.81 -12.51
CA SER A 406 -24.39 1.53 -12.08
C SER A 406 -23.12 1.20 -12.86
N PHE A 407 -22.17 0.51 -12.23
CA PHE A 407 -20.92 0.12 -12.88
C PHE A 407 -21.09 -1.18 -13.67
N VAL A 408 -20.60 -1.20 -14.91
CA VAL A 408 -20.69 -2.31 -15.85
C VAL A 408 -19.29 -2.58 -16.41
N ASP A 409 -18.84 -3.82 -16.46
CA ASP A 409 -17.51 -4.17 -16.99
C ASP A 409 -17.41 -3.87 -18.50
N ALA A 410 -16.25 -3.39 -18.96
CA ALA A 410 -16.08 -2.96 -20.34
C ALA A 410 -15.99 -4.16 -21.33
N SER A 411 -16.57 -4.00 -22.52
CA SER A 411 -16.57 -5.03 -23.56
C SER A 411 -15.16 -5.20 -24.14
N VAL A 412 -14.51 -6.36 -23.94
CA VAL A 412 -13.23 -6.65 -24.60
C VAL A 412 -13.45 -6.84 -26.10
N LEU A 413 -12.84 -5.99 -26.92
CA LEU A 413 -12.85 -6.13 -28.39
C LEU A 413 -11.69 -7.01 -28.89
N SER A 414 -10.51 -6.90 -28.26
CA SER A 414 -9.33 -7.70 -28.59
C SER A 414 -8.36 -7.77 -27.41
N GLU A 415 -7.51 -8.80 -27.38
CA GLU A 415 -6.49 -9.02 -26.36
C GLU A 415 -5.21 -9.55 -27.02
N ASP A 416 -4.07 -8.92 -26.74
CA ASP A 416 -2.73 -9.40 -27.09
C ASP A 416 -1.96 -9.77 -25.82
N LYS A 417 -1.87 -11.08 -25.58
CA LYS A 417 -1.18 -11.69 -24.43
C LYS A 417 0.34 -11.68 -24.55
N LYS A 418 0.91 -11.41 -25.73
CA LYS A 418 2.36 -11.24 -25.93
C LYS A 418 2.81 -9.81 -25.63
N ALA A 419 2.01 -8.82 -26.03
CA ALA A 419 2.26 -7.41 -25.69
C ALA A 419 1.75 -7.00 -24.29
N ASP A 420 1.00 -7.88 -23.62
CA ASP A 420 0.24 -7.60 -22.39
C ASP A 420 -0.68 -6.36 -22.52
N THR A 421 -1.50 -6.37 -23.58
CA THR A 421 -2.47 -5.30 -23.88
C THR A 421 -3.85 -5.85 -24.22
N ARG A 422 -4.88 -5.03 -24.06
CA ARG A 422 -6.23 -5.33 -24.57
C ARG A 422 -6.97 -4.06 -24.97
N VAL A 423 -7.85 -4.17 -25.96
CA VAL A 423 -8.77 -3.09 -26.35
C VAL A 423 -10.12 -3.37 -25.72
N VAL A 424 -10.64 -2.41 -24.95
CA VAL A 424 -11.97 -2.48 -24.32
C VAL A 424 -12.85 -1.33 -24.80
N GLU A 425 -14.15 -1.58 -25.01
CA GLU A 425 -15.13 -0.62 -25.52
C GLU A 425 -16.23 -0.36 -24.48
N VAL A 426 -16.65 0.90 -24.39
CA VAL A 426 -17.73 1.37 -23.50
C VAL A 426 -18.69 2.29 -24.27
N GLU A 427 -19.98 2.30 -23.89
CA GLU A 427 -20.96 3.23 -24.47
C GLU A 427 -20.95 4.55 -23.68
N VAL A 428 -20.85 5.69 -24.37
CA VAL A 428 -20.71 7.01 -23.74
C VAL A 428 -21.81 7.97 -24.22
N ASP A 429 -22.77 8.27 -23.35
CA ASP A 429 -23.89 9.15 -23.68
C ASP A 429 -23.43 10.55 -24.11
N ASP A 430 -22.47 11.14 -23.38
CA ASP A 430 -22.07 12.54 -23.52
C ASP A 430 -20.55 12.75 -23.36
N LEU A 431 -19.85 12.91 -24.49
CA LEU A 431 -18.41 13.18 -24.56
C LEU A 431 -18.00 14.56 -23.98
N SER A 432 -18.94 15.42 -23.57
CA SER A 432 -18.62 16.66 -22.85
C SER A 432 -18.55 16.48 -21.32
N LYS A 433 -18.94 15.31 -20.81
CA LYS A 433 -18.82 14.93 -19.41
C LYS A 433 -17.65 13.98 -19.20
N LYS A 434 -17.15 13.91 -17.97
CA LYS A 434 -16.24 12.85 -17.55
C LYS A 434 -16.99 11.52 -17.45
N LEU A 435 -16.37 10.44 -17.91
CA LEU A 435 -16.86 9.09 -17.71
C LEU A 435 -16.23 8.49 -16.45
N ASN A 436 -17.04 8.23 -15.43
CA ASN A 436 -16.59 7.57 -14.21
C ASN A 436 -16.28 6.09 -14.50
N ALA A 437 -15.18 5.58 -13.97
CA ALA A 437 -14.77 4.18 -14.07
C ALA A 437 -14.14 3.66 -12.78
N LYS A 438 -14.25 2.35 -12.57
CA LYS A 438 -13.67 1.59 -11.47
C LYS A 438 -12.71 0.57 -12.05
N VAL A 439 -11.43 0.69 -11.70
CA VAL A 439 -10.39 -0.24 -12.12
C VAL A 439 -9.94 -1.09 -10.94
N LYS A 440 -9.87 -2.41 -11.12
CA LYS A 440 -9.21 -3.30 -10.18
C LYS A 440 -7.81 -3.63 -10.71
N VAL A 441 -6.81 -3.43 -9.85
CA VAL A 441 -5.41 -3.79 -10.10
C VAL A 441 -5.04 -4.92 -9.14
N ASP A 442 -4.71 -6.08 -9.69
CA ASP A 442 -4.13 -7.22 -8.97
C ASP A 442 -2.69 -7.46 -9.47
N ILE A 443 -1.72 -7.48 -8.56
CA ILE A 443 -0.34 -7.87 -8.84
C ILE A 443 0.08 -8.92 -7.81
N ASP A 444 -0.21 -10.19 -8.11
CA ASP A 444 -0.02 -11.34 -7.22
C ASP A 444 1.41 -11.44 -6.67
N SER A 445 2.42 -11.12 -7.49
CA SER A 445 3.85 -11.12 -7.11
C SER A 445 4.21 -10.09 -6.04
N MET A 446 3.33 -9.12 -5.79
CA MET A 446 3.46 -8.09 -4.75
C MET A 446 2.34 -8.14 -3.71
N ASN A 447 1.40 -9.09 -3.80
CA ASN A 447 0.17 -9.15 -2.97
C ASN A 447 -0.60 -7.80 -3.00
N TYR A 448 -0.64 -7.16 -4.17
CA TYR A 448 -1.25 -5.85 -4.36
C TYR A 448 -2.64 -6.02 -4.99
N HIS A 449 -3.71 -5.74 -4.24
CA HIS A 449 -5.08 -6.05 -4.64
C HIS A 449 -6.00 -4.87 -4.33
N HIS A 450 -6.07 -3.90 -5.25
CA HIS A 450 -6.71 -2.60 -4.99
C HIS A 450 -7.72 -2.23 -6.07
N PHE A 451 -8.78 -1.55 -5.64
CA PHE A 451 -9.72 -0.87 -6.52
C PHE A 451 -9.43 0.63 -6.51
N TYR A 452 -9.58 1.27 -7.67
CA TYR A 452 -9.46 2.71 -7.83
C TYR A 452 -10.65 3.27 -8.59
N ASP A 453 -11.21 4.33 -8.04
CA ASP A 453 -12.18 5.17 -8.74
C ASP A 453 -11.39 6.20 -9.55
N ILE A 454 -11.74 6.36 -10.83
CA ILE A 454 -11.06 7.19 -11.82
C ILE A 454 -12.08 7.82 -12.77
N GLN A 455 -11.68 8.87 -13.50
CA GLN A 455 -12.57 9.55 -14.45
C GLN A 455 -11.87 9.81 -15.78
N PHE A 456 -12.50 9.48 -16.90
CA PHE A 456 -11.98 9.78 -18.24
C PHE A 456 -12.56 11.10 -18.76
N ALA A 457 -11.70 12.07 -19.04
CA ALA A 457 -12.07 13.33 -19.71
C ALA A 457 -11.68 13.26 -21.19
N PHE A 458 -12.65 13.48 -22.09
CA PHE A 458 -12.45 13.43 -23.54
C PHE A 458 -12.19 14.83 -24.11
N ASP A 459 -11.21 14.94 -25.01
CA ASP A 459 -10.97 16.17 -25.77
C ASP A 459 -11.80 16.16 -27.06
N LYS A 460 -12.98 16.78 -27.02
CA LYS A 460 -13.85 16.95 -28.20
C LYS A 460 -13.16 17.67 -29.37
N GLY A 461 -12.18 18.54 -29.12
CA GLY A 461 -11.44 19.26 -30.16
C GLY A 461 -10.44 18.38 -30.92
N SER A 462 -10.10 17.22 -30.37
CA SER A 462 -9.19 16.25 -31.00
C SER A 462 -9.85 15.33 -32.02
N ILE A 463 -11.19 15.32 -32.12
CA ILE A 463 -11.95 14.33 -32.91
C ILE A 463 -11.61 14.47 -34.39
N LYS A 464 -11.01 13.42 -34.96
CA LYS A 464 -10.67 13.30 -36.40
C LYS A 464 -11.21 11.99 -36.94
N PRO A 465 -11.79 11.95 -38.16
CA PRO A 465 -12.21 10.69 -38.76
C PRO A 465 -11.01 9.76 -38.93
N LEU A 466 -11.25 8.46 -38.78
CA LEU A 466 -10.35 7.41 -39.25
C LEU A 466 -10.76 7.07 -40.67
N ASP A 467 -9.81 7.06 -41.60
CA ASP A 467 -10.10 6.76 -43.00
C ASP A 467 -10.40 5.27 -43.18
N ASN A 468 -11.69 4.93 -43.32
CA ASN A 468 -12.18 3.58 -43.53
C ASN A 468 -11.75 2.98 -44.88
N GLN A 469 -10.50 2.53 -44.99
CA GLN A 469 -10.13 1.48 -45.94
C GLN A 469 -10.49 0.11 -45.35
N GLY A 470 -11.46 -0.57 -45.96
CA GLY A 470 -11.79 -1.96 -45.63
C GLY A 470 -12.86 -2.16 -44.57
N GLY A 471 -14.06 -1.58 -44.75
CA GLY A 471 -15.24 -2.06 -44.04
C GLY A 471 -15.53 -3.52 -44.41
N ASN A 472 -15.60 -4.41 -43.41
CA ASN A 472 -15.79 -5.85 -43.60
C ASN A 472 -16.95 -6.38 -42.72
N ASP A 473 -18.19 -6.08 -43.14
CA ASP A 473 -19.42 -6.61 -42.54
C ASP A 473 -19.56 -8.11 -42.84
N ASN A 474 -18.80 -8.95 -42.13
CA ASN A 474 -18.78 -10.39 -42.38
C ASN A 474 -19.88 -11.13 -41.58
N GLN A 475 -21.14 -10.86 -41.91
CA GLN A 475 -22.22 -11.82 -41.61
C GLN A 475 -22.04 -13.05 -42.50
N GLY A 476 -21.98 -14.24 -41.88
CA GLY A 476 -21.68 -15.49 -42.60
C GLY A 476 -22.71 -15.85 -43.67
N GLY A 477 -22.38 -15.57 -44.92
CA GLY A 477 -23.08 -16.06 -46.11
C GLY A 477 -22.23 -17.12 -46.83
N ASN A 478 -22.56 -18.40 -46.64
CA ASN A 478 -21.90 -19.51 -47.31
C ASN A 478 -22.44 -19.72 -48.73
N ASP A 479 -21.58 -19.66 -49.74
CA ASP A 479 -21.84 -20.29 -51.04
C ASP A 479 -20.54 -20.70 -51.76
N ASN A 480 -20.63 -21.74 -52.61
CA ASN A 480 -19.46 -22.46 -53.13
C ASN A 480 -19.47 -22.61 -54.66
N GLN A 481 -18.60 -21.85 -55.32
CA GLN A 481 -18.09 -22.03 -56.70
C GLN A 481 -16.92 -21.05 -56.89
N GLY A 482 -15.90 -21.31 -57.72
CA GLY A 482 -15.77 -22.38 -58.72
C GLY A 482 -15.49 -21.77 -60.09
N GLY A 483 -14.22 -21.42 -60.35
CA GLY A 483 -13.83 -20.72 -61.59
C GLY A 483 -12.31 -20.68 -61.77
N ASN A 484 -11.80 -21.57 -62.60
CA ASN A 484 -10.45 -21.49 -63.18
C ASN A 484 -10.46 -20.46 -64.31
N ASP A 485 -9.34 -19.78 -64.58
CA ASP A 485 -8.72 -19.85 -65.91
C ASP A 485 -7.32 -19.24 -65.97
N ASN A 486 -6.50 -19.84 -66.85
CA ASN A 486 -5.05 -19.69 -66.87
C ASN A 486 -4.56 -19.54 -68.32
N GLN A 487 -3.76 -18.50 -68.58
CA GLN A 487 -2.91 -18.26 -69.77
C GLN A 487 -2.11 -16.97 -69.48
N GLY A 488 -0.81 -16.86 -69.77
CA GLY A 488 0.08 -17.63 -70.66
C GLY A 488 0.66 -16.68 -71.72
N GLY A 489 1.91 -16.77 -72.19
CA GLY A 489 3.02 -17.69 -71.93
C GLY A 489 4.22 -17.29 -72.84
N ASN A 490 5.24 -18.16 -72.99
CA ASN A 490 6.38 -18.05 -73.95
C ASN A 490 7.37 -16.87 -73.68
N ASP A 491 8.63 -16.82 -74.14
CA ASP A 491 9.60 -17.76 -74.76
C ASP A 491 11.03 -17.12 -74.73
N ASN A 492 12.18 -17.79 -74.87
CA ASN A 492 12.63 -19.16 -74.53
C ASN A 492 14.18 -19.26 -74.73
N GLN A 493 14.82 -20.30 -74.14
CA GLN A 493 16.22 -20.76 -74.38
C GLN A 493 17.38 -19.77 -74.04
N GLY A 494 18.56 -20.20 -73.55
CA GLY A 494 19.02 -21.53 -73.09
C GLY A 494 20.57 -21.58 -73.02
N GLY A 495 21.18 -22.52 -72.26
CA GLY A 495 22.62 -22.82 -72.36
C GLY A 495 23.42 -23.14 -71.08
N ASN A 496 23.26 -24.36 -70.57
CA ASN A 496 24.24 -25.24 -69.86
C ASN A 496 25.21 -24.77 -68.73
N ASP A 497 25.22 -25.62 -67.70
CA ASP A 497 26.36 -26.17 -66.94
C ASP A 497 27.27 -25.26 -66.09
N ASN A 498 27.01 -25.24 -64.78
CA ASN A 498 27.74 -26.14 -63.88
C ASN A 498 26.94 -26.49 -62.61
N GLN A 499 27.34 -27.57 -61.90
CA GLN A 499 26.67 -28.00 -60.67
C GLN A 499 27.11 -27.19 -59.43
N GLY A 500 26.13 -26.85 -58.59
CA GLY A 500 26.34 -26.13 -57.33
C GLY A 500 25.02 -25.85 -56.63
N GLY A 501 24.40 -26.88 -56.05
CA GLY A 501 23.19 -26.70 -55.25
C GLY A 501 23.51 -25.91 -54.00
N ASN A 502 22.87 -24.75 -53.83
CA ASN A 502 22.90 -23.99 -52.59
C ASN A 502 21.52 -24.09 -51.93
N ASP A 503 21.31 -25.20 -51.22
CA ASP A 503 20.12 -25.39 -50.39
C ASP A 503 20.07 -24.24 -49.39
N ASN A 504 18.97 -23.48 -49.40
CA ASN A 504 18.76 -22.40 -48.43
C ASN A 504 18.30 -22.99 -47.09
N GLN A 505 19.15 -23.84 -46.50
CA GLN A 505 18.97 -24.31 -45.13
C GLN A 505 18.93 -23.10 -44.20
N GLY A 506 17.85 -22.98 -43.42
CA GLY A 506 17.74 -21.97 -42.38
C GLY A 506 18.94 -22.09 -41.45
N ASN A 507 19.82 -21.08 -41.51
CA ASN A 507 21.17 -21.17 -40.97
C ASN A 507 21.14 -20.98 -39.44
N ASN A 508 20.62 -21.99 -38.73
CA ASN A 508 20.81 -22.17 -37.29
C ASN A 508 22.27 -22.56 -37.03
N ILE A 509 23.17 -21.61 -37.31
CA ILE A 509 24.57 -21.68 -36.96
C ILE A 509 24.61 -21.87 -35.45
N THR A 510 25.17 -22.99 -35.00
CA THR A 510 25.38 -23.24 -33.58
C THR A 510 26.43 -22.27 -33.06
N ILE A 511 25.98 -21.09 -32.62
CA ILE A 511 26.80 -20.06 -32.01
C ILE A 511 27.26 -20.63 -30.66
N ASP A 512 28.57 -20.87 -30.51
CA ASP A 512 29.16 -21.20 -29.21
C ASP A 512 29.12 -19.93 -28.32
N PRO A 513 28.32 -19.91 -27.22
CA PRO A 513 28.20 -18.72 -26.38
C PRO A 513 29.49 -18.34 -25.65
N LYS A 514 30.52 -19.20 -25.70
CA LYS A 514 31.85 -18.98 -25.11
C LYS A 514 32.89 -18.53 -26.15
N ALA A 515 32.57 -18.58 -27.45
CA ALA A 515 33.48 -18.26 -28.55
C ALA A 515 32.80 -17.37 -29.64
N LEU A 516 32.05 -16.36 -29.19
CA LEU A 516 31.45 -15.36 -30.06
C LEU A 516 32.52 -14.63 -30.90
N LYS A 517 32.19 -14.39 -32.18
CA LYS A 517 33.00 -13.56 -33.09
C LYS A 517 32.54 -12.11 -33.00
N ASP A 518 33.35 -11.18 -33.51
CA ASP A 518 32.94 -9.80 -33.70
C ASP A 518 31.70 -9.72 -34.62
N GLY A 519 30.71 -8.92 -34.23
CA GLY A 519 29.38 -8.84 -34.84
C GLY A 519 28.31 -8.39 -33.86
N GLU A 520 27.06 -8.32 -34.31
CA GLU A 520 25.90 -8.02 -33.46
C GLU A 520 24.97 -9.23 -33.31
N TYR A 521 24.40 -9.36 -32.12
CA TYR A 521 23.60 -10.48 -31.68
C TYR A 521 22.42 -9.97 -30.84
N SER A 522 21.34 -10.74 -30.76
CA SER A 522 20.34 -10.60 -29.71
C SER A 522 20.69 -11.54 -28.55
N ILE A 523 20.41 -11.12 -27.32
CA ILE A 523 20.54 -11.94 -26.12
C ILE A 523 19.41 -11.61 -25.14
N ASP A 524 18.72 -12.63 -24.63
CA ASP A 524 17.73 -12.45 -23.58
C ASP A 524 18.37 -12.29 -22.20
N PHE A 525 17.69 -11.58 -21.30
CA PHE A 525 18.15 -11.39 -19.94
C PHE A 525 16.99 -11.24 -18.95
N LYS A 526 17.31 -11.45 -17.67
CA LYS A 526 16.44 -11.17 -16.53
C LYS A 526 17.18 -10.34 -15.48
N VAL A 527 16.44 -9.51 -14.76
CA VAL A 527 16.96 -8.70 -13.65
C VAL A 527 16.44 -9.27 -12.33
N LEU A 528 17.35 -9.64 -11.44
CA LEU A 528 17.09 -10.25 -10.14
C LEU A 528 17.29 -9.25 -9.00
N LYS A 529 16.67 -9.49 -7.84
CA LYS A 529 16.94 -8.75 -6.60
C LYS A 529 18.33 -9.15 -6.09
N ASP A 530 19.07 -8.18 -5.54
CA ASP A 530 20.43 -8.37 -5.01
C ASP A 530 20.59 -9.67 -4.21
N LYS A 531 21.58 -10.49 -4.57
CA LYS A 531 21.96 -11.77 -3.93
C LYS A 531 20.85 -12.83 -3.86
N THR A 532 19.80 -12.75 -4.69
CA THR A 532 18.72 -13.77 -4.76
C THR A 532 18.56 -14.37 -6.16
N GLU A 533 17.65 -15.34 -6.29
CA GLU A 533 17.10 -15.82 -7.58
C GLU A 533 15.71 -15.24 -7.91
N GLU A 534 15.21 -14.30 -7.11
CA GLU A 534 13.91 -13.66 -7.33
C GLU A 534 14.01 -12.55 -8.39
N ILE A 535 13.02 -12.47 -9.30
CA ILE A 535 12.90 -11.37 -10.26
C ILE A 535 12.76 -10.04 -9.51
N SER A 536 13.52 -9.02 -9.92
CA SER A 536 13.42 -7.65 -9.43
C SER A 536 12.29 -6.90 -10.13
N MET A 537 11.68 -5.94 -9.43
CA MET A 537 10.79 -4.97 -10.06
C MET A 537 11.48 -4.20 -11.20
N MET A 538 12.82 -4.07 -11.15
CA MET A 538 13.59 -3.48 -12.25
C MET A 538 13.39 -4.20 -13.59
N ASN A 539 13.03 -5.49 -13.58
CA ASN A 539 12.77 -6.28 -14.78
C ASN A 539 11.56 -5.76 -15.59
N THR A 540 10.60 -5.06 -14.97
CA THR A 540 9.48 -4.42 -15.71
C THR A 540 9.89 -3.10 -16.35
N TYR A 541 11.04 -2.54 -15.98
CA TYR A 541 11.60 -1.30 -16.50
C TYR A 541 12.72 -1.50 -17.53
N THR A 542 12.92 -2.75 -17.99
CA THR A 542 13.95 -3.15 -18.95
C THR A 542 13.35 -4.03 -20.06
N LYS A 543 13.60 -3.72 -21.33
CA LYS A 543 13.16 -4.57 -22.45
C LYS A 543 14.22 -5.63 -22.81
N SER A 544 13.78 -6.90 -22.88
CA SER A 544 14.51 -8.05 -23.44
C SER A 544 13.86 -8.43 -24.80
N PRO A 545 14.62 -8.98 -25.79
CA PRO A 545 16.07 -9.17 -25.80
C PRO A 545 16.85 -7.86 -25.84
N ALA A 546 18.08 -7.91 -25.34
CA ALA A 546 19.10 -6.89 -25.54
C ALA A 546 19.87 -7.11 -26.86
N VAL A 547 20.51 -6.05 -27.36
CA VAL A 547 21.51 -6.14 -28.43
C VAL A 547 22.89 -6.36 -27.80
N LEU A 548 23.50 -7.49 -28.09
CA LEU A 548 24.87 -7.84 -27.74
C LEU A 548 25.80 -7.57 -28.92
N LYS A 549 26.64 -6.54 -28.80
CA LYS A 549 27.68 -6.21 -29.76
C LYS A 549 29.02 -6.75 -29.28
N VAL A 550 29.62 -7.64 -30.07
CA VAL A 550 30.97 -8.15 -29.85
C VAL A 550 31.93 -7.41 -30.77
N LYS A 551 33.01 -6.85 -30.21
CA LYS A 551 34.03 -6.14 -30.97
C LYS A 551 35.39 -6.21 -30.27
N ASP A 552 36.44 -6.52 -31.01
CA ASP A 552 37.81 -6.72 -30.52
C ASP A 552 37.84 -7.70 -29.32
N GLY A 553 36.95 -8.71 -29.33
CA GLY A 553 36.73 -9.66 -28.23
C GLY A 553 36.01 -9.11 -26.98
N LYS A 554 35.72 -7.81 -26.93
CA LYS A 554 34.88 -7.19 -25.89
C LYS A 554 33.40 -7.39 -26.19
N LYS A 555 32.57 -7.38 -25.14
CA LYS A 555 31.11 -7.54 -25.24
C LYS A 555 30.43 -6.29 -24.69
N TYR A 556 29.54 -5.71 -25.47
CA TYR A 556 28.71 -4.58 -25.12
C TYR A 556 27.25 -5.00 -25.20
N VAL A 557 26.53 -4.94 -24.08
CA VAL A 557 25.10 -5.29 -24.05
C VAL A 557 24.30 -4.00 -23.92
N SER A 558 23.38 -3.76 -24.84
CA SER A 558 22.52 -2.58 -24.85
C SER A 558 21.02 -2.93 -24.88
N PHE A 559 20.24 -2.20 -24.09
CA PHE A 559 18.81 -2.46 -23.91
C PHE A 559 18.05 -1.16 -23.58
N THR A 560 16.73 -1.21 -23.75
CA THR A 560 15.84 -0.07 -23.50
C THR A 560 15.34 -0.07 -22.06
N LEU A 561 15.60 1.02 -21.34
CA LEU A 561 14.93 1.40 -20.11
C LEU A 561 13.58 2.06 -20.41
N THR A 562 12.53 1.65 -19.73
CA THR A 562 11.20 2.32 -19.74
C THR A 562 11.01 3.15 -18.46
N ASN A 563 10.09 4.13 -18.50
CA ASN A 563 9.92 5.16 -17.46
C ASN A 563 11.25 5.84 -17.09
N SER A 564 12.09 6.07 -18.09
CA SER A 564 13.49 6.46 -17.97
C SER A 564 13.73 7.85 -17.36
N ALA A 565 12.70 8.68 -17.21
CA ALA A 565 12.73 9.90 -16.41
C ALA A 565 12.84 9.63 -14.90
N TRP A 566 12.27 8.52 -14.41
CA TRP A 566 12.41 8.12 -13.00
C TRP A 566 13.78 7.51 -12.71
N ILE A 567 14.39 6.85 -13.71
CA ILE A 567 15.72 6.24 -13.60
C ILE A 567 16.79 7.31 -13.87
N THR A 568 17.15 8.05 -12.82
CA THR A 568 18.08 9.17 -12.89
C THR A 568 19.55 8.76 -12.87
N LYS A 569 19.85 7.56 -12.35
CA LYS A 569 21.20 6.97 -12.36
C LYS A 569 21.12 5.47 -12.57
N PHE A 570 22.01 4.93 -13.41
CA PHE A 570 22.15 3.50 -13.63
C PHE A 570 23.64 3.17 -13.73
N GLU A 571 24.16 2.46 -12.73
CA GLU A 571 25.56 2.05 -12.65
C GLU A 571 25.68 0.53 -12.68
N PHE A 572 26.74 0.01 -13.28
CA PHE A 572 27.03 -1.42 -13.34
C PHE A 572 28.45 -1.71 -12.84
N GLU A 573 28.68 -2.91 -12.31
CA GLU A 573 30.01 -3.32 -11.87
C GLU A 573 30.90 -3.63 -13.07
N LYS A 574 32.06 -2.98 -13.12
CA LYS A 574 33.12 -3.19 -14.12
C LYS A 574 34.47 -3.10 -13.41
N ASN A 575 35.34 -4.10 -13.59
CA ASN A 575 36.64 -4.19 -12.90
C ASN A 575 36.54 -3.97 -11.36
N SER A 576 35.51 -4.54 -10.72
CA SER A 576 35.20 -4.36 -9.29
C SER A 576 34.98 -2.91 -8.82
N SER A 577 34.47 -2.06 -9.73
CA SER A 577 34.05 -0.68 -9.47
C SER A 577 32.70 -0.42 -10.12
N PHE A 578 31.86 0.43 -9.53
CA PHE A 578 30.60 0.83 -10.17
C PHE A 578 30.84 2.01 -11.12
N VAL A 579 30.38 1.87 -12.37
CA VAL A 579 30.48 2.89 -13.41
C VAL A 579 29.11 3.15 -14.03
N ASN A 580 28.79 4.41 -14.35
CA ASN A 580 27.51 4.76 -14.94
C ASN A 580 27.40 4.22 -16.39
N ALA A 581 26.24 3.68 -16.74
CA ALA A 581 25.95 3.20 -18.08
C ALA A 581 26.04 4.32 -19.12
N LYS A 582 26.47 3.96 -20.34
CA LYS A 582 26.52 4.88 -21.47
C LYS A 582 25.13 4.93 -22.11
N VAL A 583 24.50 6.11 -22.13
CA VAL A 583 23.26 6.32 -22.89
C VAL A 583 23.60 6.37 -24.38
N LEU A 584 22.92 5.57 -25.19
CA LEU A 584 23.03 5.58 -26.65
C LEU A 584 21.97 6.49 -27.29
N SER A 585 20.75 6.50 -26.74
CA SER A 585 19.65 7.35 -27.18
C SER A 585 18.64 7.60 -26.06
N GLU A 586 17.84 8.66 -26.20
CA GLU A 586 16.75 9.04 -25.30
C GLU A 586 15.54 9.46 -26.14
N ASN A 587 14.36 8.89 -25.88
CA ASN A 587 13.08 9.33 -26.41
C ASN A 587 12.22 9.85 -25.25
N LYS A 588 12.00 11.17 -25.21
CA LYS A 588 11.29 11.84 -24.11
C LYS A 588 9.78 11.69 -24.18
N GLU A 589 9.22 11.51 -25.38
CA GLU A 589 7.78 11.33 -25.59
C GLU A 589 7.32 9.94 -25.14
N GLN A 590 8.11 8.90 -25.47
CA GLN A 590 7.89 7.53 -25.03
C GLN A 590 8.48 7.24 -23.64
N ASN A 591 9.16 8.22 -23.03
CA ASN A 591 9.84 8.11 -21.74
C ASN A 591 10.83 6.92 -21.67
N THR A 592 11.65 6.72 -22.72
CA THR A 592 12.64 5.63 -22.81
C THR A 592 14.07 6.11 -23.04
N LYS A 593 15.04 5.30 -22.61
CA LYS A 593 16.48 5.47 -22.90
C LYS A 593 17.08 4.13 -23.33
N VAL A 594 17.93 4.12 -24.34
CA VAL A 594 18.78 2.96 -24.62
C VAL A 594 20.11 3.14 -23.88
N VAL A 595 20.49 2.15 -23.08
CA VAL A 595 21.75 2.16 -22.30
C VAL A 595 22.66 1.01 -22.73
N GLU A 596 23.96 1.19 -22.62
CA GLU A 596 25.01 0.24 -22.99
C GLU A 596 25.93 -0.05 -21.79
N LEU A 597 26.17 -1.34 -21.54
CA LEU A 597 27.07 -1.88 -20.51
C LEU A 597 28.21 -2.66 -21.18
N GLU A 598 29.45 -2.54 -20.69
CA GLU A 598 30.58 -3.38 -21.15
C GLU A 598 30.70 -4.58 -20.20
N VAL A 599 30.45 -5.79 -20.70
CA VAL A 599 30.26 -6.99 -19.87
C VAL A 599 31.40 -7.98 -20.08
N ASP A 600 32.23 -8.18 -19.06
CA ASP A 600 33.41 -9.07 -19.17
C ASP A 600 32.99 -10.53 -19.42
N ASP A 601 32.00 -11.03 -18.67
CA ASP A 601 31.58 -12.43 -18.66
C ASP A 601 30.04 -12.57 -18.56
N LEU A 602 29.41 -13.04 -19.64
CA LEU A 602 27.96 -13.24 -19.73
C LEU A 602 27.46 -14.42 -18.88
N SER A 603 28.34 -15.34 -18.44
CA SER A 603 27.98 -16.48 -17.60
C SER A 603 27.77 -16.12 -16.12
N LYS A 604 28.14 -14.88 -15.73
CA LYS A 604 28.07 -14.38 -14.36
C LYS A 604 26.93 -13.38 -14.18
N LYS A 605 26.43 -13.29 -12.94
CA LYS A 605 25.53 -12.21 -12.54
C LYS A 605 26.28 -10.88 -12.59
N LEU A 606 25.77 -9.91 -13.36
CA LEU A 606 26.30 -8.55 -13.40
C LEU A 606 25.58 -7.70 -12.34
N ASN A 607 26.31 -7.26 -11.31
CA ASN A 607 25.76 -6.36 -10.30
C ASN A 607 25.53 -4.97 -10.89
N ALA A 608 24.39 -4.35 -10.56
CA ALA A 608 24.06 -2.99 -10.94
C ALA A 608 23.39 -2.22 -9.78
N LYS A 609 23.51 -0.89 -9.81
CA LYS A 609 22.91 0.05 -8.88
C LYS A 609 22.03 1.03 -9.64
N VAL A 610 20.75 1.06 -9.32
CA VAL A 610 19.77 1.94 -9.97
C VAL A 610 19.29 2.97 -8.96
N LYS A 611 19.38 4.27 -9.31
CA LYS A 611 18.69 5.32 -8.57
C LYS A 611 17.34 5.58 -9.25
N VAL A 612 16.29 5.55 -8.44
CA VAL A 612 14.92 5.90 -8.85
C VAL A 612 14.51 7.15 -8.06
N ASP A 613 14.26 8.25 -8.78
CA ASP A 613 13.71 9.48 -8.25
C ASP A 613 12.31 9.74 -8.84
N ILE A 614 11.33 9.98 -7.99
CA ILE A 614 9.97 10.38 -8.39
C ILE A 614 9.53 11.55 -7.51
N ASP A 615 9.94 12.76 -7.91
CA ASP A 615 9.74 14.02 -7.18
C ASP A 615 8.28 14.23 -6.76
N ALA A 616 7.33 13.87 -7.64
CA ALA A 616 5.89 14.00 -7.43
C ALA A 616 5.34 13.19 -6.25
N MET A 617 6.13 12.28 -5.67
CA MET A 617 5.81 11.54 -4.43
C MET A 617 6.99 11.45 -3.46
N ASN A 618 8.01 12.33 -3.61
CA ASN A 618 9.22 12.40 -2.77
C ASN A 618 9.93 11.02 -2.58
N TYR A 619 9.97 10.21 -3.64
CA TYR A 619 10.53 8.86 -3.61
C TYR A 619 11.93 8.88 -4.22
N HIS A 620 12.95 8.74 -3.38
CA HIS A 620 14.36 8.92 -3.76
C HIS A 620 15.19 7.75 -3.25
N HIS A 621 15.27 6.66 -4.01
CA HIS A 621 15.81 5.37 -3.55
C HIS A 621 16.88 4.81 -4.48
N PHE A 622 17.83 4.09 -3.89
CA PHE A 622 18.83 3.28 -4.58
C PHE A 622 18.52 1.80 -4.43
N TYR A 623 18.66 1.04 -5.52
CA TYR A 623 18.43 -0.39 -5.59
C TYR A 623 19.63 -1.13 -6.15
N ASP A 624 20.12 -2.11 -5.40
CA ASP A 624 21.09 -3.09 -5.87
C ASP A 624 20.31 -4.21 -6.59
N VAL A 625 20.72 -4.55 -7.82
CA VAL A 625 20.08 -5.56 -8.67
C VAL A 625 21.13 -6.38 -9.42
N GLN A 626 20.74 -7.54 -9.94
CA GLN A 626 21.64 -8.46 -10.63
C GLN A 626 21.09 -8.88 -12.00
N PHE A 627 21.78 -8.51 -13.08
CA PHE A 627 21.44 -8.96 -14.43
C PHE A 627 21.98 -10.36 -14.66
N VAL A 628 21.16 -11.22 -15.26
CA VAL A 628 21.53 -12.57 -15.71
C VAL A 628 21.18 -12.70 -17.18
N PHE A 629 22.20 -12.95 -18.01
CA PHE A 629 22.06 -13.12 -19.45
C PHE A 629 21.84 -14.60 -19.78
N ASP A 630 20.91 -14.88 -20.68
CA ASP A 630 20.68 -16.23 -21.20
C ASP A 630 21.65 -16.48 -22.35
N GLN A 631 22.70 -17.25 -22.09
CA GLN A 631 23.72 -17.56 -23.10
C GLN A 631 23.21 -18.48 -24.22
N ASP A 632 22.16 -19.27 -23.97
CA ASP A 632 21.61 -20.21 -24.96
C ASP A 632 20.58 -19.52 -25.88
N SER A 633 20.10 -18.32 -25.49
CA SER A 633 19.23 -17.46 -26.30
C SER A 633 19.91 -16.78 -27.50
N ILE A 634 21.25 -16.76 -27.54
CA ILE A 634 22.04 -15.88 -28.43
C ILE A 634 21.80 -16.20 -29.91
N LYS A 635 21.34 -15.19 -30.67
CA LYS A 635 21.11 -15.27 -32.12
C LYS A 635 21.80 -14.12 -32.83
N ALA A 636 22.49 -14.38 -33.94
CA ALA A 636 23.13 -13.32 -34.73
C ALA A 636 22.10 -12.37 -35.34
N LEU A 637 22.37 -11.07 -35.27
CA LEU A 637 21.65 -10.04 -36.02
C LEU A 637 22.43 -9.83 -37.33
N GLY A 638 21.74 -9.84 -38.47
CA GLY A 638 22.39 -9.84 -39.77
C GLY A 638 23.10 -8.52 -40.08
N ASN A 639 24.42 -8.54 -40.22
CA ASN A 639 25.19 -7.39 -40.69
C ASN A 639 24.73 -6.98 -42.11
N GLN A 640 24.25 -5.75 -42.27
CA GLN A 640 24.36 -5.01 -43.52
C GLN A 640 25.50 -4.00 -43.39
N ASP A 641 26.57 -4.18 -44.18
CA ASP A 641 27.74 -3.32 -44.15
C ASP A 641 27.49 -1.97 -44.85
N GLY A 642 27.00 -1.00 -44.07
CA GLY A 642 27.38 0.42 -44.16
C GLY A 642 26.74 1.31 -45.24
N ASN A 643 26.05 2.36 -44.79
CA ASN A 643 26.37 3.75 -45.21
C ASN A 643 25.88 4.78 -44.17
N ASP A 644 26.43 5.99 -44.20
CA ASP A 644 26.04 7.11 -43.30
C ASP A 644 24.89 7.96 -43.88
N ASN A 645 24.14 8.63 -42.98
CA ASN A 645 22.98 9.53 -43.23
C ASN A 645 21.70 8.83 -43.78
N GLN A 646 20.48 9.32 -43.51
CA GLN A 646 20.06 10.59 -42.88
C GLN A 646 18.76 10.42 -42.06
N ASP A 647 18.37 11.42 -41.26
CA ASP A 647 17.11 11.41 -40.51
C ASP A 647 15.86 11.28 -41.40
N GLY A 648 14.91 10.44 -40.98
CA GLY A 648 13.61 10.27 -41.60
C GLY A 648 12.64 9.55 -40.66
N ASN A 649 11.69 10.28 -40.07
CA ASN A 649 10.68 9.73 -39.17
C ASN A 649 9.41 9.38 -39.95
N ASP A 650 9.11 8.09 -40.05
CA ASP A 650 7.77 7.58 -40.40
C ASP A 650 7.47 6.31 -39.60
N ASN A 651 6.17 6.03 -39.39
CA ASN A 651 5.69 5.04 -38.42
C ASN A 651 4.51 4.24 -38.99
N GLN A 652 4.72 2.95 -39.31
CA GLN A 652 3.63 1.97 -39.45
C GLN A 652 4.10 0.50 -39.43
N ASP A 653 3.13 -0.38 -39.20
CA ASP A 653 3.25 -1.82 -38.97
C ASP A 653 3.30 -2.68 -40.26
N GLY A 654 3.58 -3.99 -40.12
CA GLY A 654 3.57 -4.98 -41.23
C GLY A 654 4.89 -5.76 -41.33
N ASN A 655 5.21 -6.75 -40.47
CA ASN A 655 4.59 -8.08 -40.25
C ASN A 655 5.20 -9.19 -41.14
N ASP A 656 4.91 -10.45 -40.77
CA ASP A 656 5.26 -11.73 -41.42
C ASP A 656 6.65 -12.33 -41.08
N ASN A 657 6.64 -13.32 -40.17
CA ASN A 657 6.69 -14.69 -40.67
C ASN A 657 5.85 -15.64 -39.79
N GLN A 658 5.42 -16.77 -40.34
CA GLN A 658 4.49 -17.72 -39.71
C GLN A 658 5.22 -18.86 -38.99
N ASP A 659 4.56 -19.43 -37.98
CA ASP A 659 4.41 -20.90 -37.84
C ASP A 659 3.32 -21.21 -36.79
N GLY A 660 2.44 -22.17 -37.12
CA GLY A 660 1.57 -22.88 -36.16
C GLY A 660 2.14 -24.28 -35.88
N ASN A 661 1.44 -25.30 -35.40
CA ASN A 661 0.22 -25.47 -34.57
C ASN A 661 0.26 -26.96 -34.11
N ASP A 662 -0.52 -27.48 -33.15
CA ASP A 662 -1.68 -26.99 -32.39
C ASP A 662 -1.66 -27.67 -30.98
N ASN A 663 -2.65 -27.42 -30.10
CA ASN A 663 -2.97 -28.41 -29.06
C ASN A 663 -4.39 -28.30 -28.45
N GLN A 664 -5.30 -29.17 -28.91
CA GLN A 664 -6.40 -29.70 -28.10
C GLN A 664 -6.53 -31.23 -28.30
N ASP A 665 -6.82 -31.91 -27.19
CA ASP A 665 -7.50 -33.22 -27.09
C ASP A 665 -6.99 -34.40 -27.94
N GLY A 666 -5.87 -34.99 -27.51
CA GLY A 666 -5.45 -36.35 -27.87
C GLY A 666 -5.79 -37.37 -26.78
N ASN A 667 -6.61 -38.37 -27.08
CA ASN A 667 -7.09 -39.39 -26.12
C ASN A 667 -6.38 -40.74 -26.34
N ASP A 668 -5.43 -41.08 -25.46
CA ASP A 668 -4.62 -42.29 -25.59
C ASP A 668 -5.42 -43.58 -25.34
N ASN A 669 -5.79 -44.26 -26.43
CA ASN A 669 -6.39 -45.58 -26.39
C ASN A 669 -5.80 -46.48 -27.49
N GLN A 670 -4.82 -47.31 -27.14
CA GLN A 670 -4.29 -48.37 -28.00
C GLN A 670 -4.42 -49.74 -27.33
N GLY A 671 -5.35 -50.55 -27.84
CA GLY A 671 -5.01 -51.95 -28.13
C GLY A 671 -3.98 -51.97 -29.25
N GLY A 672 -3.07 -52.93 -29.34
CA GLY A 672 -3.38 -54.36 -29.33
C GLY A 672 -3.76 -54.79 -30.77
N ASN A 673 -3.21 -55.85 -31.35
CA ASN A 673 -2.38 -56.92 -30.78
C ASN A 673 -1.68 -57.66 -31.93
N ASP A 674 -0.45 -58.15 -31.75
CA ASP A 674 0.15 -59.17 -32.63
C ASP A 674 1.18 -60.03 -31.86
N ASN A 675 1.50 -61.21 -32.39
CA ASN A 675 1.58 -62.43 -31.56
C ASN A 675 2.87 -63.28 -31.73
N GLN A 676 3.08 -64.24 -30.81
CA GLN A 676 4.04 -65.37 -30.84
C GLN A 676 5.53 -65.04 -30.62
N ASP A 677 6.39 -65.90 -30.05
CA ASP A 677 6.27 -67.08 -29.14
C ASP A 677 7.68 -67.35 -28.55
N GLY A 678 7.91 -68.11 -27.46
CA GLY A 678 7.01 -68.83 -26.55
C GLY A 678 7.77 -69.78 -25.60
N ASN A 679 7.10 -70.26 -24.54
CA ASN A 679 7.49 -71.31 -23.56
C ASN A 679 8.69 -71.15 -22.60
N ASP A 680 8.44 -71.59 -21.36
CA ASP A 680 9.30 -72.28 -20.36
C ASP A 680 10.64 -71.65 -19.91
N ASN A 681 11.03 -71.70 -18.61
CA ASN A 681 10.93 -72.85 -17.71
C ASN A 681 10.89 -72.46 -16.20
N GLN A 682 10.80 -73.47 -15.33
CA GLN A 682 10.63 -73.37 -13.88
C GLN A 682 11.93 -73.20 -13.07
N GLY A 683 11.80 -72.62 -11.88
CA GLY A 683 12.48 -73.09 -10.67
C GLY A 683 13.86 -72.49 -10.34
N GLY A 684 14.03 -72.07 -9.08
CA GLY A 684 15.32 -71.55 -8.59
C GLY A 684 15.18 -70.72 -7.32
N ASN A 685 14.93 -71.38 -6.18
CA ASN A 685 14.99 -70.74 -4.86
C ASN A 685 16.28 -71.19 -4.17
N ASP A 686 17.18 -70.25 -3.85
CA ASP A 686 18.23 -70.45 -2.85
C ASP A 686 18.66 -69.12 -2.21
N ASN A 687 19.32 -69.20 -1.05
CA ASN A 687 19.47 -68.09 -0.10
C ASN A 687 20.91 -68.05 0.47
N GLN A 688 21.21 -67.04 1.29
CA GLN A 688 22.52 -66.68 1.89
C GLN A 688 23.44 -65.87 0.95
N GLY A 689 24.18 -64.87 1.43
CA GLY A 689 24.15 -64.31 2.79
C GLY A 689 25.09 -63.13 2.97
N GLY A 690 24.70 -62.18 3.83
CA GLY A 690 25.47 -60.98 4.17
C GLY A 690 24.74 -60.21 5.26
N ASN A 691 25.13 -60.40 6.51
CA ASN A 691 24.40 -59.94 7.68
C ASN A 691 25.24 -58.96 8.50
N ASP A 692 24.76 -57.72 8.61
CA ASP A 692 25.12 -56.77 9.67
C ASP A 692 23.83 -56.18 10.25
N ASN A 693 23.74 -56.11 11.58
CA ASN A 693 22.47 -55.94 12.27
C ASN A 693 22.62 -55.09 13.54
N GLN A 694 21.96 -53.93 13.56
CA GLN A 694 21.59 -53.22 14.79
C GLN A 694 20.11 -52.86 14.71
N GLY A 695 19.33 -53.33 15.69
CA GLY A 695 17.88 -53.42 15.58
C GLY A 695 17.10 -52.22 16.14
N GLY A 696 15.92 -51.97 15.54
CA GLY A 696 14.97 -50.95 16.00
C GLY A 696 13.57 -51.15 15.43
N ASN A 697 12.79 -52.06 16.02
CA ASN A 697 11.32 -52.15 15.89
C ASN A 697 10.70 -51.99 14.48
N ASN A 698 11.09 -52.83 13.52
CA ASN A 698 10.32 -53.00 12.27
C ASN A 698 8.98 -53.70 12.54
N LYS A 699 7.98 -52.93 12.98
CA LYS A 699 6.56 -53.29 12.78
C LYS A 699 6.31 -53.25 11.26
N PRO A 700 5.58 -54.22 10.65
CA PRO A 700 5.40 -54.22 9.20
C PRO A 700 4.79 -52.90 8.71
N LYS A 701 5.50 -52.20 7.80
CA LYS A 701 4.94 -51.05 7.08
C LYS A 701 3.85 -51.60 6.17
N VAL A 702 2.59 -51.46 6.59
CA VAL A 702 1.44 -51.82 5.76
C VAL A 702 1.51 -50.96 4.50
N ILE A 703 1.73 -51.60 3.35
CA ILE A 703 1.74 -50.92 2.06
C ILE A 703 0.27 -50.68 1.71
N VAL A 704 -0.22 -49.49 2.08
CA VAL A 704 -1.56 -49.02 1.73
C VAL A 704 -1.54 -48.64 0.24
N ASP A 705 -2.34 -49.31 -0.58
CA ASP A 705 -2.55 -48.89 -1.98
C ASP A 705 -3.39 -47.61 -2.00
N PRO A 706 -2.87 -46.46 -2.46
CA PRO A 706 -3.61 -45.20 -2.43
C PRO A 706 -4.77 -45.14 -3.44
N ARG A 707 -4.83 -46.07 -4.41
CA ARG A 707 -5.95 -46.23 -5.35
C ARG A 707 -7.02 -47.18 -4.83
N ASN A 708 -6.64 -48.19 -4.05
CA ASN A 708 -7.53 -49.25 -3.54
C ASN A 708 -7.64 -49.23 -2.00
N LEU A 709 -7.96 -48.05 -1.46
CA LEU A 709 -8.19 -47.87 -0.02
C LEU A 709 -9.45 -48.63 0.43
N VAL A 710 -9.33 -49.41 1.50
CA VAL A 710 -10.48 -50.06 2.17
C VAL A 710 -11.06 -49.15 3.24
N ASP A 711 -12.30 -49.42 3.67
CA ASP A 711 -12.94 -48.68 4.76
C ASP A 711 -12.11 -48.74 6.06
N GLY A 712 -11.84 -47.58 6.65
CA GLY A 712 -10.98 -47.42 7.82
C GLY A 712 -10.44 -45.99 7.98
N GLN A 713 -9.70 -45.74 9.07
CA GLN A 713 -9.04 -44.46 9.32
C GLN A 713 -7.53 -44.58 9.09
N TYR A 714 -6.95 -43.60 8.41
CA TYR A 714 -5.54 -43.50 8.00
C TYR A 714 -4.97 -42.13 8.32
N ASP A 715 -3.65 -42.01 8.46
CA ASP A 715 -2.96 -40.71 8.41
C ASP A 715 -2.63 -40.36 6.95
N ILE A 716 -2.77 -39.10 6.54
CA ILE A 716 -2.37 -38.61 5.22
C ILE A 716 -1.57 -37.29 5.33
N PRO A 717 -0.30 -37.25 4.89
CA PRO A 717 0.43 -35.99 4.77
C PRO A 717 -0.16 -35.13 3.65
N PHE A 718 -0.02 -33.82 3.76
CA PHE A 718 -0.52 -32.86 2.77
C PHE A 718 0.29 -31.57 2.79
N LYS A 719 0.15 -30.78 1.74
CA LYS A 719 0.62 -29.40 1.63
C LYS A 719 -0.58 -28.49 1.39
N VAL A 720 -0.53 -27.27 1.93
CA VAL A 720 -1.44 -26.21 1.49
C VAL A 720 -0.62 -25.25 0.62
N LEU A 721 -1.02 -25.12 -0.63
CA LEU A 721 -0.37 -24.32 -1.66
C LEU A 721 -1.13 -23.00 -1.85
N LYS A 722 -0.46 -21.99 -2.41
CA LYS A 722 -1.12 -20.79 -2.94
C LYS A 722 -2.06 -21.18 -4.10
N ASP A 723 -3.01 -20.33 -4.47
CA ASP A 723 -3.89 -20.64 -5.60
C ASP A 723 -3.10 -20.82 -6.92
N LYS A 724 -3.50 -21.84 -7.70
CA LYS A 724 -2.91 -22.34 -8.97
C LYS A 724 -1.41 -22.69 -9.00
N ILE A 725 -0.56 -22.11 -8.16
CA ILE A 725 0.90 -22.30 -8.20
C ILE A 725 1.40 -23.36 -7.20
N ASN A 726 2.62 -23.86 -7.39
CA ASN A 726 3.18 -24.99 -6.62
C ASN A 726 3.98 -24.55 -5.36
N GLU A 727 3.76 -23.33 -4.89
CA GLU A 727 4.37 -22.78 -3.67
C GLU A 727 3.51 -23.01 -2.44
N LEU A 728 4.14 -23.18 -1.27
CA LEU A 728 3.41 -23.27 0.01
C LEU A 728 2.69 -21.94 0.31
N SER A 729 1.40 -22.05 0.66
CA SER A 729 0.63 -20.95 1.23
C SER A 729 0.97 -20.80 2.71
N LYS A 730 0.87 -19.58 3.25
CA LYS A 730 0.93 -19.36 4.69
C LYS A 730 -0.13 -20.14 5.47
N MET A 731 -1.23 -20.52 4.83
CA MET A 731 -2.24 -21.42 5.42
C MET A 731 -1.66 -22.81 5.82
N HIS A 732 -0.55 -23.26 5.21
CA HIS A 732 0.14 -24.48 5.63
C HIS A 732 0.67 -24.36 7.07
N ASP A 733 1.22 -23.19 7.43
CA ASP A 733 1.72 -22.90 8.78
C ASP A 733 0.58 -22.93 9.82
N TYR A 734 -0.69 -22.78 9.41
CA TYR A 734 -1.89 -22.81 10.26
C TYR A 734 -2.58 -24.18 10.36
N ALA A 735 -2.04 -25.23 9.75
CA ALA A 735 -2.55 -26.60 9.92
C ALA A 735 -1.62 -27.48 10.77
N LEU A 736 -2.14 -28.59 11.31
CA LEU A 736 -1.34 -29.70 11.81
C LEU A 736 -1.23 -30.81 10.76
N HIS A 737 -0.09 -31.50 10.76
CA HIS A 737 0.26 -32.55 9.81
C HIS A 737 0.66 -33.82 10.58
N PRO A 738 0.29 -35.03 10.12
CA PRO A 738 -0.62 -35.32 8.99
C PRO A 738 -2.08 -34.96 9.32
N ALA A 739 -2.93 -34.95 8.30
CA ALA A 739 -4.39 -34.99 8.48
C ALA A 739 -4.84 -36.45 8.67
N LYS A 740 -6.07 -36.67 9.15
CA LYS A 740 -6.68 -38.00 9.18
C LYS A 740 -7.59 -38.17 7.96
N LEU A 741 -7.37 -39.23 7.19
CA LEU A 741 -8.26 -39.69 6.14
C LEU A 741 -9.19 -40.78 6.70
N ILE A 742 -10.49 -40.62 6.53
CA ILE A 742 -11.52 -41.62 6.85
C ILE A 742 -12.11 -42.10 5.54
N VAL A 743 -11.95 -43.39 5.23
CA VAL A 743 -12.61 -44.05 4.10
C VAL A 743 -13.80 -44.83 4.65
N LYS A 744 -14.98 -44.63 4.06
CA LYS A 744 -16.21 -45.31 4.46
C LYS A 744 -17.19 -45.40 3.29
N ASP A 745 -17.75 -46.58 3.06
CA ASP A 745 -18.70 -46.86 1.97
C ASP A 745 -18.14 -46.36 0.60
N GLY A 746 -16.82 -46.45 0.41
CA GLY A 746 -16.08 -45.93 -0.76
C GLY A 746 -15.90 -44.39 -0.81
N LYS A 747 -16.54 -43.62 0.06
CA LYS A 747 -16.33 -42.17 0.21
C LYS A 747 -15.10 -41.87 1.06
N LYS A 748 -14.46 -40.73 0.80
CA LYS A 748 -13.22 -40.29 1.45
C LYS A 748 -13.48 -38.95 2.16
N TYR A 749 -13.18 -38.89 3.45
CA TYR A 749 -13.32 -37.69 4.28
C TYR A 749 -11.97 -37.32 4.90
N ILE A 750 -11.62 -36.04 4.86
CA ILE A 750 -10.41 -35.52 5.51
C ILE A 750 -10.82 -34.78 6.78
N GLU A 751 -10.24 -35.20 7.91
CA GLU A 751 -10.23 -34.45 9.17
C GLU A 751 -8.87 -33.76 9.32
N MET A 752 -8.88 -32.43 9.19
CA MET A 752 -7.70 -31.58 9.33
C MET A 752 -7.83 -30.72 10.59
N THR A 753 -6.75 -30.61 11.37
CA THR A 753 -6.72 -29.72 12.55
C THR A 753 -6.13 -28.37 12.17
N LEU A 754 -6.88 -27.31 12.44
CA LEU A 754 -6.50 -25.92 12.25
C LEU A 754 -6.02 -25.29 13.57
N LYS A 755 -4.93 -24.53 13.50
CA LYS A 755 -4.37 -23.68 14.56
C LYS A 755 -4.86 -22.24 14.41
N ASN A 756 -4.77 -21.47 15.49
CA ASN A 756 -5.31 -20.11 15.61
C ASN A 756 -6.78 -20.03 15.13
N SER A 757 -7.59 -21.01 15.56
CA SER A 757 -9.00 -21.19 15.18
C SER A 757 -9.81 -19.89 15.21
N ALA A 758 -9.60 -19.06 16.24
CA ALA A 758 -10.28 -17.78 16.40
C ALA A 758 -10.06 -16.78 15.24
N TRP A 759 -8.90 -16.82 14.57
CA TRP A 759 -8.62 -15.97 13.41
C TRP A 759 -9.25 -16.52 12.12
N ILE A 760 -9.34 -17.85 11.99
CA ILE A 760 -9.82 -18.50 10.77
C ILE A 760 -11.35 -18.60 10.84
N THR A 761 -12.07 -17.55 10.49
CA THR A 761 -13.53 -17.46 10.66
C THR A 761 -14.33 -18.24 9.61
N LYS A 762 -13.75 -18.53 8.44
CA LYS A 762 -14.28 -19.51 7.48
C LYS A 762 -13.19 -20.39 6.92
N PHE A 763 -13.55 -21.65 6.65
CA PHE A 763 -12.72 -22.59 5.92
C PHE A 763 -13.64 -23.43 5.03
N GLN A 764 -13.53 -23.24 3.72
CA GLN A 764 -14.39 -23.83 2.70
C GLN A 764 -13.58 -24.70 1.75
N THR A 765 -14.16 -25.79 1.29
CA THR A 765 -13.56 -26.70 0.29
C THR A 765 -14.49 -26.88 -0.88
N GLU A 766 -13.92 -26.97 -2.08
CA GLU A 766 -14.68 -27.28 -3.30
C GLU A 766 -15.12 -28.75 -3.31
N ASN A 767 -16.38 -28.99 -3.65
CA ASN A 767 -16.88 -30.32 -3.97
C ASN A 767 -17.86 -30.18 -5.15
N ASN A 768 -17.60 -30.89 -6.25
CA ASN A 768 -18.36 -30.78 -7.50
C ASN A 768 -18.56 -29.33 -7.97
N SER A 769 -17.47 -28.55 -8.01
CA SER A 769 -17.42 -27.14 -8.40
C SER A 769 -18.26 -26.17 -7.55
N LEU A 770 -18.62 -26.57 -6.31
CA LEU A 770 -19.28 -25.71 -5.32
C LEU A 770 -18.45 -25.65 -4.04
N PHE A 771 -18.21 -24.45 -3.51
CA PHE A 771 -17.54 -24.26 -2.22
C PHE A 771 -18.53 -24.40 -1.06
N ALA A 772 -18.21 -25.28 -0.10
CA ALA A 772 -19.00 -25.48 1.12
C ALA A 772 -18.12 -25.25 2.37
N ASP A 773 -18.69 -24.64 3.41
CA ASP A 773 -18.03 -24.52 4.73
C ASP A 773 -17.77 -25.92 5.32
N ALA A 774 -16.51 -26.20 5.68
CA ALA A 774 -16.14 -27.50 6.22
C ALA A 774 -16.72 -27.71 7.63
N LYS A 775 -17.23 -28.92 7.87
CA LYS A 775 -17.93 -29.27 9.11
C LYS A 775 -16.95 -29.31 10.29
N VAL A 776 -17.15 -28.46 11.29
CA VAL A 776 -16.40 -28.57 12.56
C VAL A 776 -16.81 -29.86 13.29
N VAL A 777 -15.84 -30.68 13.67
CA VAL A 777 -16.05 -31.95 14.41
C VAL A 777 -15.69 -31.79 15.89
N SER A 778 -14.68 -31.00 16.21
CA SER A 778 -14.30 -30.64 17.58
C SER A 778 -13.57 -29.30 17.62
N GLU A 779 -13.62 -28.61 18.75
CA GLU A 779 -12.94 -27.34 19.00
C GLU A 779 -12.31 -27.35 20.40
N ASP A 780 -11.06 -26.89 20.52
CA ASP A 780 -10.40 -26.58 21.79
C ASP A 780 -10.05 -25.08 21.83
N LYS A 781 -10.81 -24.35 22.64
CA LYS A 781 -10.65 -22.89 22.81
C LYS A 781 -9.43 -22.50 23.66
N ASN A 782 -8.92 -23.41 24.49
CA ASN A 782 -7.73 -23.18 25.31
C ASN A 782 -6.46 -23.35 24.46
N ALA A 783 -6.44 -24.35 23.59
CA ALA A 783 -5.37 -24.54 22.60
C ALA A 783 -5.51 -23.63 21.37
N ASN A 784 -6.64 -22.93 21.22
CA ASN A 784 -7.02 -22.17 20.02
C ASN A 784 -6.95 -23.01 18.73
N THR A 785 -7.50 -24.24 18.77
CA THR A 785 -7.52 -25.17 17.63
C THR A 785 -8.92 -25.72 17.35
N ARG A 786 -9.14 -26.22 16.14
CA ARG A 786 -10.36 -27.00 15.80
C ARG A 786 -10.07 -28.07 14.75
N VAL A 787 -10.86 -29.13 14.73
CA VAL A 787 -10.86 -30.16 13.68
C VAL A 787 -12.00 -29.86 12.71
N VAL A 788 -11.68 -29.70 11.43
CA VAL A 788 -12.66 -29.55 10.34
C VAL A 788 -12.67 -30.81 9.47
N GLN A 789 -13.86 -31.19 9.00
CA GLN A 789 -14.13 -32.38 8.20
C GLN A 789 -14.78 -32.00 6.87
N PHE A 790 -14.25 -32.53 5.77
CA PHE A 790 -14.78 -32.32 4.42
C PHE A 790 -14.64 -33.59 3.57
N GLU A 791 -15.51 -33.75 2.56
CA GLU A 791 -15.46 -34.87 1.62
C GLU A 791 -14.52 -34.54 0.46
N VAL A 792 -13.76 -35.53 -0.03
CA VAL A 792 -12.81 -35.37 -1.14
C VAL A 792 -13.05 -36.46 -2.17
N SER A 793 -13.37 -36.08 -3.42
CA SER A 793 -13.61 -37.02 -4.52
C SER A 793 -12.34 -37.74 -4.95
N ASP A 794 -11.30 -36.97 -5.29
CA ASP A 794 -9.97 -37.47 -5.65
C ASP A 794 -8.87 -36.92 -4.73
N LEU A 795 -7.96 -37.80 -4.32
CA LEU A 795 -6.78 -37.49 -3.49
C LEU A 795 -5.52 -37.24 -4.34
N PHE A 796 -5.53 -37.60 -5.63
CA PHE A 796 -4.41 -37.34 -6.54
C PHE A 796 -4.46 -35.93 -7.14
N ALA A 797 -5.67 -35.41 -7.39
CA ALA A 797 -5.92 -34.01 -7.71
C ALA A 797 -5.58 -33.06 -6.54
N LYS A 798 -5.33 -31.79 -6.88
CA LYS A 798 -5.36 -30.69 -5.89
C LYS A 798 -6.81 -30.34 -5.58
N LEU A 799 -7.13 -30.15 -4.30
CA LEU A 799 -8.45 -29.70 -3.83
C LEU A 799 -8.43 -28.18 -3.65
N ASN A 800 -9.28 -27.44 -4.37
CA ASN A 800 -9.41 -26.00 -4.16
C ASN A 800 -10.15 -25.71 -2.84
N ALA A 801 -9.71 -24.67 -2.12
CA ALA A 801 -10.28 -24.25 -0.85
C ALA A 801 -10.24 -22.72 -0.70
N LYS A 802 -11.17 -22.18 0.09
CA LYS A 802 -11.25 -20.75 0.43
C LYS A 802 -11.18 -20.57 1.94
N VAL A 803 -10.33 -19.65 2.40
CA VAL A 803 -10.10 -19.40 3.83
C VAL A 803 -10.40 -17.94 4.12
N LYS A 804 -11.27 -17.66 5.10
CA LYS A 804 -11.38 -16.30 5.65
C LYS A 804 -10.55 -16.20 6.91
N VAL A 805 -9.70 -15.18 6.97
CA VAL A 805 -8.91 -14.82 8.15
C VAL A 805 -9.35 -13.42 8.60
N ASP A 806 -9.86 -13.34 9.83
CA ASP A 806 -10.24 -12.11 10.52
C ASP A 806 -9.37 -11.96 11.78
N ILE A 807 -8.58 -10.88 11.87
CA ILE A 807 -7.83 -10.50 13.07
C ILE A 807 -8.26 -9.08 13.44
N ASN A 808 -9.24 -9.00 14.35
CA ASN A 808 -9.93 -7.75 14.72
C ASN A 808 -8.95 -6.72 15.29
N GLU A 809 -7.96 -7.19 16.04
CA GLU A 809 -6.92 -6.40 16.71
C GLU A 809 -6.04 -5.62 15.72
N MET A 810 -5.98 -6.06 14.46
CA MET A 810 -5.25 -5.41 13.36
C MET A 810 -6.17 -4.96 12.20
N ASN A 811 -7.49 -5.05 12.36
CA ASN A 811 -8.49 -4.81 11.29
C ASN A 811 -8.16 -5.57 9.97
N TYR A 812 -7.63 -6.79 10.09
CA TYR A 812 -7.23 -7.62 8.96
C TYR A 812 -8.36 -8.59 8.63
N HIS A 813 -8.99 -8.43 7.46
CA HIS A 813 -10.25 -9.11 7.11
C HIS A 813 -10.24 -9.62 5.67
N HIS A 814 -9.55 -10.74 5.43
CA HIS A 814 -9.24 -11.21 4.07
C HIS A 814 -9.77 -12.61 3.78
N PHE A 815 -10.15 -12.84 2.52
CA PHE A 815 -10.34 -14.17 1.96
C PHE A 815 -9.12 -14.56 1.12
N TYR A 816 -8.72 -15.83 1.20
CA TYR A 816 -7.62 -16.42 0.45
C TYR A 816 -8.07 -17.70 -0.24
N ASP A 817 -7.78 -17.78 -1.53
CA ASP A 817 -7.90 -19.02 -2.31
C ASP A 817 -6.59 -19.81 -2.17
N VAL A 818 -6.70 -21.11 -1.90
CA VAL A 818 -5.57 -22.02 -1.65
C VAL A 818 -5.86 -23.40 -2.24
N GLN A 819 -4.81 -24.17 -2.55
CA GLN A 819 -4.93 -25.53 -3.07
C GLN A 819 -4.34 -26.54 -2.10
N ILE A 820 -5.10 -27.54 -1.68
CA ILE A 820 -4.62 -28.61 -0.80
C ILE A 820 -4.16 -29.78 -1.68
N GLN A 821 -2.89 -30.17 -1.54
CA GLN A 821 -2.30 -31.31 -2.24
C GLN A 821 -2.01 -32.41 -1.21
N PHE A 822 -2.62 -33.58 -1.37
CA PHE A 822 -2.38 -34.74 -0.52
C PHE A 822 -1.18 -35.55 -1.03
N ASP A 823 -0.36 -36.07 -0.12
CA ASP A 823 0.72 -37.00 -0.45
C ASP A 823 0.19 -38.44 -0.37
N THR A 824 -0.41 -38.88 -1.47
CA THR A 824 -0.97 -40.23 -1.60
C THR A 824 0.08 -41.33 -1.44
N ASN A 825 1.37 -41.06 -1.72
CA ASN A 825 2.44 -42.06 -1.60
C ASN A 825 2.82 -42.38 -0.14
N ASN A 826 2.39 -41.55 0.82
CA ASN A 826 2.75 -41.68 2.24
C ASN A 826 1.54 -41.86 3.17
N ILE A 827 0.40 -42.33 2.65
CA ILE A 827 -0.77 -42.72 3.46
C ILE A 827 -0.38 -43.80 4.48
N GLY A 828 -0.74 -43.59 5.74
CA GLY A 828 -0.44 -44.48 6.88
C GLY A 828 1.02 -44.50 7.34
N ALA A 829 1.94 -43.78 6.67
CA ALA A 829 3.38 -43.85 6.96
C ALA A 829 3.77 -43.24 8.33
N LEU A 830 2.89 -42.46 8.96
CA LEU A 830 3.12 -41.78 10.25
C LEU A 830 2.39 -42.41 11.45
N GLY A 831 1.65 -43.50 11.24
CA GLY A 831 1.43 -44.51 12.29
C GLY A 831 0.12 -44.50 13.06
N THR A 832 -1.03 -44.67 12.40
CA THR A 832 -1.92 -45.83 12.64
C THR A 832 -3.04 -45.96 11.61
N ILE A 833 -3.23 -47.18 11.09
CA ILE A 833 -4.58 -47.61 10.68
C ILE A 833 -5.40 -47.79 11.97
N LYS A 834 -6.59 -47.19 12.04
CA LYS A 834 -7.55 -47.41 13.13
C LYS A 834 -8.86 -47.93 12.55
N GLU A 835 -9.26 -49.13 12.94
CA GLU A 835 -10.60 -49.66 12.66
C GLU A 835 -11.60 -49.10 13.66
N ASP A 836 -12.79 -48.70 13.18
CA ASP A 836 -13.92 -48.41 14.06
C ASP A 836 -14.52 -49.71 14.63
N PRO A 837 -14.90 -49.75 15.92
CA PRO A 837 -15.38 -50.97 16.57
C PRO A 837 -16.76 -51.39 16.01
N LYS A 838 -16.76 -52.40 15.12
CA LYS A 838 -17.97 -52.97 14.52
C LYS A 838 -18.90 -53.55 15.60
N LYS A 839 -20.16 -53.09 15.60
CA LYS A 839 -21.27 -53.76 16.30
C LYS A 839 -21.88 -54.81 15.37
N ASP A 840 -21.78 -56.08 15.75
CA ASP A 840 -22.54 -57.17 15.12
C ASP A 840 -23.72 -57.57 16.03
N PRO A 841 -24.98 -57.53 15.55
CA PRO A 841 -26.14 -57.87 16.35
C PRO A 841 -26.69 -59.28 16.05
N ASN A 842 -26.14 -60.36 16.66
CA ASN A 842 -26.93 -61.54 17.08
C ASN A 842 -26.18 -62.61 17.91
N ASN A 843 -26.96 -63.43 18.62
CA ASN A 843 -26.58 -64.66 19.36
C ASN A 843 -25.71 -64.50 20.64
N PRO A 844 -25.70 -65.48 21.58
CA PRO A 844 -25.85 -65.14 22.99
C PRO A 844 -24.72 -65.64 23.92
N VAL A 845 -24.71 -65.09 25.14
CA VAL A 845 -23.78 -65.44 26.21
C VAL A 845 -24.09 -66.82 26.82
N ILE A 846 -23.13 -67.75 26.77
CA ILE A 846 -22.97 -68.81 27.78
C ILE A 846 -21.49 -68.88 28.16
N THR A 847 -21.19 -68.72 29.45
CA THR A 847 -19.83 -68.76 30.01
C THR A 847 -19.50 -70.12 30.63
N PRO A 848 -18.22 -70.51 30.59
CA PRO A 848 -17.51 -70.89 31.81
C PRO A 848 -16.44 -69.82 32.12
N LYS A 849 -16.34 -69.21 33.31
CA LYS A 849 -15.96 -69.79 34.62
C LYS A 849 -14.73 -70.72 34.47
N VAL A 850 -13.63 -70.63 35.21
CA VAL A 850 -13.23 -70.05 36.51
C VAL A 850 -11.71 -70.43 36.62
N ASP A 851 -10.82 -69.88 37.44
CA ASP A 851 -10.95 -69.21 38.74
C ASP A 851 -10.08 -67.94 38.85
N ASN A 852 -10.22 -67.18 39.94
CA ASN A 852 -9.75 -65.80 40.05
C ASN A 852 -8.82 -65.56 41.27
N ALA A 853 -7.83 -64.67 41.12
CA ALA A 853 -6.91 -64.27 42.18
C ALA A 853 -7.05 -62.77 42.54
N LYS A 854 -7.38 -62.51 43.81
CA LYS A 854 -7.54 -61.22 44.53
C LYS A 854 -6.67 -60.08 43.93
N LYS A 855 -7.17 -58.89 43.55
CA LYS A 855 -8.18 -57.95 44.11
C LYS A 855 -7.76 -57.20 45.40
N VAL A 856 -7.39 -55.93 45.21
CA VAL A 856 -7.61 -54.73 46.05
C VAL A 856 -7.53 -53.54 45.06
N ASP A 857 -8.22 -52.41 45.15
CA ASP A 857 -9.60 -51.99 45.44
C ASP A 857 -9.55 -50.44 45.44
N ASN A 858 -10.66 -49.77 45.10
CA ASN A 858 -10.77 -48.30 45.15
C ASN A 858 -10.77 -47.76 46.60
N PRO A 859 -10.66 -46.43 46.75
CA PRO A 859 -11.70 -45.75 47.52
C PRO A 859 -12.38 -44.61 46.74
N ASP A 860 -13.71 -44.67 46.72
CA ASP A 860 -14.61 -43.51 46.62
C ASP A 860 -15.40 -43.46 47.94
N PHE A 861 -15.79 -42.27 48.41
CA PHE A 861 -16.47 -42.08 49.70
C PHE A 861 -17.60 -41.04 49.62
N ASN A 862 -18.77 -41.54 49.25
CA ASN A 862 -20.07 -40.86 49.41
C ASN A 862 -20.74 -41.24 50.75
N ARG A 863 -21.33 -40.27 51.46
CA ARG A 863 -22.48 -40.35 52.42
C ARG A 863 -22.87 -38.92 52.82
N ASN A 864 -24.12 -38.45 52.94
CA ASN A 864 -25.50 -38.97 52.74
C ASN A 864 -26.31 -37.83 52.04
N ALA A 865 -27.36 -38.05 51.23
CA ALA A 865 -28.77 -38.31 51.61
C ALA A 865 -29.27 -37.42 52.78
N ASP A 866 -30.36 -36.62 52.69
CA ASP A 866 -31.68 -36.93 52.13
C ASP A 866 -32.51 -35.72 51.58
N ASP A 867 -33.60 -36.07 50.90
CA ASP A 867 -34.91 -35.40 50.68
C ASP A 867 -35.14 -34.03 49.96
N LYS A 868 -35.90 -34.18 48.85
CA LYS A 868 -36.96 -33.34 48.25
C LYS A 868 -37.39 -32.00 48.93
N LYS A 869 -37.41 -30.90 48.17
CA LYS A 869 -38.64 -30.24 47.60
C LYS A 869 -38.37 -28.89 46.88
N LYS A 870 -39.35 -28.44 46.08
CA LYS A 870 -39.48 -27.04 45.59
C LYS A 870 -40.05 -26.14 46.70
N LYS A 871 -39.66 -24.86 46.81
CA LYS A 871 -40.40 -23.65 46.34
C LYS A 871 -39.85 -22.31 46.93
N GLU A 872 -40.24 -21.20 46.28
CA GLU A 872 -40.44 -19.82 46.80
C GLU A 872 -39.24 -18.91 47.19
N ASP A 873 -38.97 -17.94 46.29
CA ASP A 873 -39.05 -16.47 46.43
C ASP A 873 -38.22 -15.62 47.43
N GLN A 874 -37.54 -14.60 46.84
CA GLN A 874 -37.33 -13.21 47.34
C GLN A 874 -36.64 -12.90 48.70
N LYS A 875 -35.38 -12.40 48.68
CA LYS A 875 -35.02 -10.94 48.83
C LYS A 875 -33.52 -10.62 49.09
N ASN A 876 -33.11 -9.44 48.57
CA ASN A 876 -32.15 -8.43 49.07
C ASN A 876 -30.82 -8.84 49.78
N ASP A 877 -29.69 -8.74 49.04
CA ASP A 877 -28.68 -7.64 49.08
C ASP A 877 -28.25 -7.00 50.45
N PRO A 878 -27.00 -6.49 50.63
CA PRO A 878 -25.66 -7.01 50.25
C PRO A 878 -24.58 -6.94 51.38
N LYS A 879 -23.53 -7.80 51.33
CA LYS A 879 -22.07 -7.47 51.49
C LYS A 879 -21.16 -8.66 51.91
N LYS A 880 -19.94 -8.65 51.33
CA LYS A 880 -18.63 -9.17 51.84
C LYS A 880 -18.50 -10.66 52.28
N GLU A 881 -17.81 -11.43 51.42
CA GLU A 881 -16.69 -12.34 51.78
C GLU A 881 -15.73 -12.35 50.56
N LYS A 882 -14.42 -12.05 50.68
CA LYS A 882 -13.29 -12.86 51.18
C LYS A 882 -13.02 -14.15 50.37
N ASN A 883 -12.16 -14.02 49.35
CA ASN A 883 -11.40 -15.15 48.82
C ASN A 883 -10.10 -15.36 49.63
N SER A 884 -9.54 -16.57 49.60
CA SER A 884 -8.43 -16.99 50.47
C SER A 884 -7.04 -16.81 49.84
N LYS A 885 -6.00 -16.76 50.69
CA LYS A 885 -4.60 -16.59 50.28
C LYS A 885 -3.98 -17.89 49.73
N THR A 886 -3.12 -17.75 48.73
CA THR A 886 -1.76 -18.31 48.80
C THR A 886 -0.77 -17.14 48.79
N ALA A 887 0.29 -17.23 49.58
CA ALA A 887 1.26 -16.14 49.73
C ALA A 887 2.62 -16.71 50.13
N ASP A 888 3.42 -17.11 49.14
CA ASP A 888 4.82 -17.42 49.36
C ASP A 888 5.60 -16.13 49.62
N THR A 889 6.28 -16.06 50.75
CA THR A 889 7.04 -14.88 51.18
C THR A 889 8.35 -15.34 51.81
N ALA A 890 9.25 -15.89 50.97
CA ALA A 890 10.43 -16.60 51.42
C ALA A 890 11.69 -16.33 50.57
N GLN A 891 12.09 -15.05 50.41
CA GLN A 891 13.51 -14.69 50.17
C GLN A 891 13.84 -13.19 50.32
N LEU A 892 12.92 -12.28 50.00
CA LEU A 892 13.15 -10.82 49.99
C LEU A 892 13.75 -10.25 51.30
N GLY A 893 13.38 -10.77 52.46
CA GLY A 893 13.90 -10.32 53.76
C GLY A 893 15.40 -10.53 53.93
N LEU A 894 15.98 -11.59 53.35
CA LEU A 894 17.40 -11.89 53.47
C LEU A 894 18.25 -10.88 52.70
N TYR A 895 17.81 -10.52 51.49
CA TYR A 895 18.49 -9.53 50.65
C TYR A 895 18.47 -8.12 51.26
N MET A 896 17.36 -7.70 51.88
CA MET A 896 17.31 -6.42 52.60
C MET A 896 18.29 -6.35 53.78
N VAL A 897 18.45 -7.44 54.54
CA VAL A 897 19.43 -7.47 55.66
C VAL A 897 20.87 -7.39 55.14
N LEU A 898 21.19 -8.09 54.04
CA LEU A 898 22.52 -8.02 53.42
C LEU A 898 22.83 -6.62 52.86
N LEU A 899 21.85 -5.96 52.23
CA LEU A 899 22.00 -4.64 51.60
C LEU A 899 22.13 -3.52 52.64
N LEU A 900 21.41 -3.60 53.77
CA LEU A 900 21.61 -2.69 54.90
C LEU A 900 22.96 -2.93 55.62
N GLY A 901 23.40 -4.19 55.71
CA GLY A 901 24.69 -4.56 56.32
C GLY A 901 25.91 -4.03 55.54
N SER A 902 25.88 -4.08 54.21
CA SER A 902 26.95 -3.53 53.37
C SER A 902 27.01 -2.00 53.44
N LEU A 903 25.85 -1.32 53.50
CA LEU A 903 25.77 0.13 53.63
C LEU A 903 26.38 0.62 54.96
N ALA A 904 26.16 -0.10 56.06
CA ALA A 904 26.75 0.21 57.36
C ALA A 904 28.30 0.14 57.36
N LEU A 905 28.89 -0.81 56.62
CA LEU A 905 30.34 -0.92 56.45
C LEU A 905 30.92 0.21 55.59
N LEU A 906 30.20 0.63 54.55
CA LEU A 906 30.56 1.79 53.71
C LEU A 906 30.55 3.10 54.52
N VAL A 907 29.48 3.38 55.26
CA VAL A 907 29.38 4.58 56.12
C VAL A 907 30.47 4.57 57.21
N ARG A 908 30.83 3.40 57.75
CA ARG A 908 31.91 3.27 58.74
C ARG A 908 33.31 3.50 58.14
N LYS A 909 33.56 3.11 56.88
CA LYS A 909 34.80 3.50 56.17
C LYS A 909 34.84 4.99 55.86
N TYR A 910 33.75 5.56 55.36
CA TYR A 910 33.69 6.97 54.96
C TYR A 910 33.92 7.94 56.14
N ARG A 911 33.45 7.59 57.35
CA ARG A 911 33.70 8.37 58.58
C ARG A 911 35.08 8.14 59.22
N ALA A 912 35.92 7.24 58.69
CA ALA A 912 37.20 6.86 59.32
C ALA A 912 38.44 7.55 58.73
N GLY A 913 38.29 8.49 57.79
CA GLY A 913 39.40 9.34 57.32
C GLY A 913 40.54 8.61 56.62
N ARG A 914 40.25 7.50 55.93
CA ARG A 914 41.21 6.77 55.08
C ARG A 914 40.57 6.29 53.77
N LEU A 915 40.51 7.22 52.83
CA LEU A 915 40.73 7.03 51.40
C LEU A 915 41.40 8.31 50.87
#